data_AF-A0AAV1R8T8-F1
#
_entry.id   AF-A0AAV1R8T8-F1
#
_cell.length_a   1.000
_cell.length_b   1.000
_cell.length_c   1.000
_cell.angle_alpha   90.00
_cell.angle_beta   90.00
_cell.angle_gamma   90.00
#
_symmetry.space_group_name_H-M   'P 1'
#
loop_
_entity.id
_entity.type
_entity.pdbx_description
1 polymer ?
#
loop_
_entity_poly.entity_id
_entity_poly.type
_entity_poly.pdbx_seq_one_letter_code
_entity_poly.pdbx_strand_id
1 'polypeptide(L)'
;MEASVVLRSSNKLLLFPRYYSPRNFFRLFSSSSKSPRSLSSSFTPRNLHRPINPLTSCSLLRRRSGFLPLSATSSSSSSFHFNKHHFSSLSPHAIATQYSPDVSSVPDEVAAKYGFEKVSEEFIGECKSKAVLFKHKQTGAEVMSVSNDDENKVFGIVFRTPPNDSTGIPHILEHSVLCGSRKYPLKEPFVELLKGSLHTFLNAFTYPDRTCYPVASTNTKDFYNLVDVYLDAVFFPKCVEDYRTFQQEGWHFELNNPSEEISYKGVVFNEMKGVYSQPDNILGRTAQQALFPDNTYGVDSGGDPKVIPELTFEQFKDFHSKYYHPGNARIWFYGDDDPTERLRILSEYLDMFDASSAPKESKIERQTLFSEPVRIVEKYPADKPLDLETELILGFLDHLMLGTPASPLRKILLESGLGDAIVGGGVEDELLQPQFSIGLKGVSEEDIQKVEELVMSTLKKLAEEGFEADAVEASMNTIEFSLRENNTGSFPRGLSLMLRSISKWIYDMDPFEPLKYEKPLMALKARTAEEGSKAVFSPVIEKFILNNPHRVTIEMQPDPEKASRDEAAERESLEKVKARMTEEDLAELARATQELRLKQETPDPPEALRSVPSLSLLDIPKEPILVPIEVGDINGVKVLKHELFTNDVLYAEIVFNMRSLKQELLPLVPLFCQSLLEMGTEDLTFVQLNQLIGRKTGGISVYPFTSSVRGREDPCSHIIARGKAMAGRVEDLFNLVNCVLQEVQFTDQQRFKQFVSQSKARMENRLRGSGHGIAAARMDAKLNVAGWISEQMGGVSYLEFLQALEERVDQDWAGVSSSLEEIRTSLLSKNGCLINMTADGKNLTNSEKYVSKFLDLLPSSKSSVEAAAWNARLSPGNEAIVIPTQVNYVGKAANIYDTGYQLNGSAYVISKHISNTWLWDRVRVSGGAYGGFCDFDTHSGVFSFLSYRDPNLLKTLDVYDGTGAFLRELEMDHDTLSKAIIGTIGDVDSYQLPDAKGYSSLLRYLLGITEEERKKRREEILSTSLKDFKEFGEVIQAVKDKGVSVAVASPEDVDAANKDRSNYFNVKRAL
;
A
#
# COMPACT_ATOMS: atom_id res chain seq x y z
N MET A 1 -1.00 -16.55 40.70
CA MET A 1 -1.25 -17.85 40.03
C MET A 1 -1.84 -17.63 38.63
N GLU A 2 -1.29 -16.66 37.89
CA GLU A 2 -1.80 -16.14 36.62
C GLU A 2 -1.24 -17.02 35.47
N ALA A 3 -1.95 -17.37 34.40
CA ALA A 3 -2.82 -16.58 33.53
C ALA A 3 -2.02 -15.60 32.65
N SER A 4 -1.39 -16.14 31.59
CA SER A 4 -0.51 -15.39 30.68
C SER A 4 -1.07 -15.43 29.26
N VAL A 5 -1.96 -14.48 28.93
CA VAL A 5 -2.54 -14.31 27.60
C VAL A 5 -1.59 -13.49 26.72
N VAL A 6 -1.24 -13.99 25.53
CA VAL A 6 -0.36 -13.28 24.57
C VAL A 6 -1.08 -13.05 23.25
N LEU A 7 -1.26 -11.78 22.90
CA LEU A 7 -2.22 -11.27 21.90
C LEU A 7 -1.54 -10.17 21.05
N ARG A 8 -1.58 -10.24 19.71
CA ARG A 8 -1.14 -9.17 18.77
C ARG A 8 -1.51 -9.41 17.30
N SER A 9 -1.66 -8.30 16.55
CA SER A 9 -2.14 -8.15 15.16
C SER A 9 -1.00 -7.62 14.22
N SER A 10 -1.14 -7.29 12.92
CA SER A 10 -2.29 -6.93 12.03
C SER A 10 -2.01 -7.36 10.56
N ASN A 11 -2.64 -6.95 9.44
CA ASN A 11 -3.70 -5.99 9.00
C ASN A 11 -4.25 -6.54 7.62
N LYS A 12 -5.07 -5.93 6.73
CA LYS A 12 -5.63 -4.58 6.50
C LYS A 12 -7.10 -4.71 5.98
N LEU A 13 -7.99 -3.75 6.23
CA LEU A 13 -8.79 -3.01 5.23
C LEU A 13 -9.47 -1.80 5.90
N LEU A 14 -9.70 -0.71 5.15
CA LEU A 14 -9.84 0.68 5.65
C LEU A 14 -8.74 1.05 6.66
N LEU A 15 -7.67 1.68 6.20
CA LEU A 15 -6.56 2.11 7.07
C LEU A 15 -6.24 3.58 6.83
N PHE A 16 -6.04 4.32 7.92
CA PHE A 16 -4.96 5.28 8.02
C PHE A 16 -3.72 4.56 8.60
N PRO A 17 -2.74 4.14 7.77
CA PRO A 17 -1.38 3.96 8.21
C PRO A 17 -0.60 5.27 7.96
N ARG A 18 0.32 5.68 8.83
CA ARG A 18 1.26 6.75 8.46
C ARG A 18 2.11 6.26 7.27
N TYR A 19 1.90 6.87 6.09
CA TYR A 19 2.61 6.53 4.86
C TYR A 19 4.00 7.17 4.84
N TYR A 20 4.94 6.55 5.55
CA TYR A 20 6.37 6.85 5.42
C TYR A 20 7.00 5.96 4.34
N SER A 21 7.49 6.60 3.28
CA SER A 21 8.03 6.05 2.03
C SER A 21 7.08 5.18 1.17
N PRO A 22 6.87 5.53 -0.12
CA PRO A 22 6.24 4.64 -1.11
C PRO A 22 6.95 3.29 -1.32
N ARG A 23 8.19 3.11 -0.82
CA ARG A 23 8.97 1.88 -0.95
C ARG A 23 8.48 0.72 -0.06
N ASN A 24 7.73 1.01 1.01
CA ASN A 24 7.40 0.05 2.08
C ASN A 24 6.28 -0.97 1.76
N PHE A 25 6.27 -1.54 0.55
CA PHE A 25 5.26 -2.51 0.11
C PHE A 25 5.62 -4.01 0.31
N PHE A 26 6.79 -4.36 0.88
CA PHE A 26 7.24 -5.77 0.99
C PHE A 26 7.88 -6.21 2.34
N ARG A 27 7.11 -7.03 3.09
CA ARG A 27 7.51 -8.08 4.07
C ARG A 27 8.08 -7.70 5.46
N LEU A 28 7.52 -8.29 6.53
CA LEU A 28 7.90 -8.14 7.95
C LEU A 28 7.67 -9.43 8.80
N PHE A 29 8.30 -9.51 10.00
CA PHE A 29 8.07 -10.42 11.18
C PHE A 29 8.68 -11.86 11.16
N SER A 30 8.97 -12.62 12.26
CA SER A 30 8.42 -12.83 13.67
C SER A 30 9.47 -13.03 14.84
N SER A 31 9.29 -13.85 15.91
CA SER A 31 10.43 -14.29 16.81
C SER A 31 10.19 -15.47 17.77
N SER A 32 11.07 -16.50 17.67
CA SER A 32 11.76 -17.28 18.74
C SER A 32 10.91 -18.12 19.75
N SER A 33 11.35 -19.22 20.39
CA SER A 33 12.63 -19.99 20.50
C SER A 33 12.32 -21.43 21.04
N LYS A 34 13.18 -22.36 21.51
CA LYS A 34 14.61 -22.39 21.91
C LYS A 34 15.30 -23.79 21.72
N SER A 35 15.79 -24.50 22.76
CA SER A 35 16.57 -25.78 22.65
C SER A 35 16.62 -26.59 23.97
N PRO A 36 17.33 -27.76 24.08
CA PRO A 36 18.76 -27.72 24.53
C PRO A 36 19.73 -28.91 24.18
N ARG A 37 21.04 -28.65 24.38
CA ARG A 37 22.16 -29.55 24.83
C ARG A 37 22.98 -30.48 23.88
N SER A 38 24.11 -29.93 23.43
CA SER A 38 25.51 -30.35 23.72
C SER A 38 26.05 -31.80 23.53
N LEU A 39 27.11 -31.94 22.72
CA LEU A 39 28.41 -32.54 23.15
C LEU A 39 29.55 -32.17 22.16
N SER A 40 30.81 -32.50 22.46
CA SER A 40 31.99 -31.86 21.86
C SER A 40 33.17 -32.78 21.49
N SER A 41 34.08 -32.23 20.67
CA SER A 41 35.54 -32.49 20.59
C SER A 41 36.13 -33.61 19.68
N SER A 42 36.66 -33.15 18.54
CA SER A 42 38.13 -33.07 18.27
C SER A 42 38.86 -34.08 17.35
N PHE A 43 39.95 -33.53 16.77
CA PHE A 43 41.12 -34.12 16.09
C PHE A 43 41.11 -34.43 14.58
N THR A 44 42.31 -34.21 14.02
CA THR A 44 42.73 -34.08 12.61
C THR A 44 44.17 -34.67 12.50
N PRO A 45 44.99 -34.43 11.46
CA PRO A 45 44.84 -34.55 9.99
C PRO A 45 45.91 -35.50 9.37
N ARG A 46 45.94 -35.66 8.02
CA ARG A 46 47.10 -35.86 7.08
C ARG A 46 46.71 -36.74 5.86
N ASN A 47 47.32 -36.68 4.66
CA ASN A 47 48.10 -35.67 3.91
C ASN A 47 48.38 -36.21 2.46
N LEU A 48 48.98 -35.41 1.55
CA LEU A 48 49.55 -35.78 0.21
C LEU A 48 48.51 -35.99 -0.94
N HIS A 49 48.76 -35.76 -2.25
CA HIS A 49 49.97 -35.28 -2.97
C HIS A 49 49.69 -34.66 -4.38
N ARG A 50 50.05 -33.36 -4.58
CA ARG A 50 50.69 -32.67 -5.75
C ARG A 50 50.21 -32.79 -7.25
N PRO A 51 50.64 -31.85 -8.17
CA PRO A 51 49.83 -31.40 -9.33
C PRO A 51 50.57 -31.37 -10.71
N ILE A 52 50.04 -30.65 -11.71
CA ILE A 52 50.72 -30.17 -12.95
C ILE A 52 50.09 -28.84 -13.47
N ASN A 53 50.87 -28.01 -14.20
CA ASN A 53 50.50 -26.67 -14.74
C ASN A 53 49.95 -26.70 -16.19
N PRO A 54 49.54 -25.54 -16.75
CA PRO A 54 50.36 -24.94 -17.83
C PRO A 54 50.54 -23.40 -17.75
N LEU A 55 51.27 -22.80 -18.72
CA LEU A 55 51.72 -21.39 -18.76
C LEU A 55 51.68 -20.81 -20.20
N THR A 56 51.29 -19.52 -20.34
CA THR A 56 51.78 -18.51 -21.36
C THR A 56 51.71 -18.80 -22.88
N SER A 57 51.73 -17.84 -23.84
CA SER A 57 51.36 -16.40 -23.93
C SER A 57 51.62 -15.90 -25.38
N CYS A 58 50.92 -14.84 -25.87
CA CYS A 58 51.28 -14.00 -27.04
C CYS A 58 51.27 -14.65 -28.47
N SER A 59 51.21 -13.94 -29.61
CA SER A 59 50.66 -12.60 -29.97
C SER A 59 50.71 -12.32 -31.49
N LEU A 60 49.82 -11.46 -32.01
CA LEU A 60 49.98 -10.48 -33.14
C LEU A 60 49.94 -10.88 -34.66
N LEU A 61 49.20 -10.03 -35.43
CA LEU A 61 49.42 -9.47 -36.79
C LEU A 61 48.94 -10.12 -38.14
N ARG A 62 47.91 -9.46 -38.73
CA ARG A 62 47.78 -8.90 -40.11
C ARG A 62 47.51 -9.74 -41.39
N ARG A 63 46.49 -9.22 -42.14
CA ARG A 63 46.41 -8.86 -43.60
C ARG A 63 45.70 -9.75 -44.67
N ARG A 64 44.52 -9.25 -45.09
CA ARG A 64 44.06 -8.88 -46.47
C ARG A 64 43.65 -9.93 -47.54
N SER A 65 42.56 -9.58 -48.24
CA SER A 65 42.12 -9.91 -49.63
C SER A 65 41.73 -11.36 -49.97
N GLY A 66 40.71 -11.61 -50.81
CA GLY A 66 39.74 -10.70 -51.46
C GLY A 66 38.89 -11.37 -52.56
N PHE A 67 38.21 -10.54 -53.38
CA PHE A 67 37.40 -10.83 -54.59
C PHE A 67 35.86 -10.96 -54.49
N LEU A 68 35.25 -10.57 -55.62
CA LEU A 68 33.84 -10.39 -56.05
C LEU A 68 33.64 -11.29 -57.33
N PRO A 69 32.55 -11.31 -58.14
CA PRO A 69 31.53 -10.26 -58.40
C PRO A 69 30.09 -10.72 -58.77
N LEU A 70 29.33 -9.80 -59.40
CA LEU A 70 28.08 -9.93 -60.20
C LEU A 70 26.74 -9.77 -59.45
N SER A 71 25.71 -9.08 -59.98
CA SER A 71 25.68 -8.09 -61.09
C SER A 71 24.31 -7.37 -61.22
N ALA A 72 24.33 -6.06 -61.54
CA ALA A 72 23.33 -5.32 -62.35
C ALA A 72 21.89 -5.14 -61.75
N THR A 73 21.05 -4.16 -62.16
CA THR A 73 21.14 -3.13 -63.23
C THR A 73 20.26 -1.89 -62.93
N SER A 74 20.71 -0.69 -63.37
CA SER A 74 19.96 0.46 -63.98
C SER A 74 18.61 1.00 -63.44
N SER A 75 18.30 2.31 -63.51
CA SER A 75 19.10 3.51 -63.85
C SER A 75 18.31 4.84 -63.70
N SER A 76 19.05 5.97 -63.80
CA SER A 76 18.68 7.27 -64.43
C SER A 76 17.57 8.15 -63.83
N SER A 77 17.61 9.49 -63.87
CA SER A 77 18.65 10.53 -64.13
C SER A 77 18.03 11.89 -63.68
N SER A 78 18.68 13.05 -63.47
CA SER A 78 19.73 13.80 -64.19
C SER A 78 20.20 14.98 -63.29
N SER A 79 21.48 15.11 -62.89
CA SER A 79 22.61 15.81 -63.58
C SER A 79 22.49 17.34 -63.78
N PHE A 80 23.34 18.15 -63.13
CA PHE A 80 24.58 18.72 -63.74
C PHE A 80 25.51 19.45 -62.73
N HIS A 81 26.71 19.83 -63.19
CA HIS A 81 27.88 20.37 -62.43
C HIS A 81 27.99 21.92 -62.52
N PHE A 82 28.81 22.66 -61.75
CA PHE A 82 30.28 22.58 -61.65
C PHE A 82 30.93 23.45 -60.52
N ASN A 83 31.97 22.90 -59.86
CA ASN A 83 33.24 23.53 -59.37
C ASN A 83 33.23 24.80 -58.45
N LYS A 84 34.22 25.09 -57.58
CA LYS A 84 35.57 24.49 -57.30
C LYS A 84 36.15 24.96 -55.93
N HIS A 85 36.76 24.05 -55.15
CA HIS A 85 37.71 24.27 -54.01
C HIS A 85 37.23 25.21 -52.84
N HIS A 86 37.78 25.26 -51.62
CA HIS A 86 39.04 24.76 -51.00
C HIS A 86 38.82 24.17 -49.59
N PHE A 87 39.90 23.75 -48.91
CA PHE A 87 39.92 23.17 -47.55
C PHE A 87 39.49 24.15 -46.43
N SER A 88 38.84 23.63 -45.38
CA SER A 88 39.36 23.68 -43.98
C SER A 88 38.48 22.84 -43.04
N SER A 89 38.97 22.59 -41.82
CA SER A 89 38.35 21.72 -40.81
C SER A 89 37.42 22.46 -39.85
N LEU A 90 36.28 21.88 -39.49
CA LEU A 90 35.57 22.13 -38.23
C LEU A 90 34.74 20.89 -37.84
N SER A 91 34.59 20.65 -36.53
CA SER A 91 33.95 19.45 -35.98
C SER A 91 32.42 19.50 -36.09
N PRO A 92 31.73 18.39 -36.42
CA PRO A 92 30.28 18.34 -36.34
C PRO A 92 29.81 18.52 -34.90
N HIS A 93 29.05 19.58 -34.63
CA HIS A 93 28.25 19.62 -33.40
C HIS A 93 27.11 18.61 -33.55
N ALA A 94 26.96 17.72 -32.57
CA ALA A 94 25.79 16.86 -32.49
C ALA A 94 24.58 17.74 -32.14
N ILE A 95 23.69 17.96 -33.10
CA ILE A 95 22.40 18.61 -32.85
C ILE A 95 21.54 17.60 -32.10
N ALA A 96 21.55 17.68 -30.77
CA ALA A 96 20.58 16.99 -29.94
C ALA A 96 19.20 17.63 -30.19
N THR A 97 18.35 16.96 -30.96
CA THR A 97 16.97 17.38 -31.16
C THR A 97 16.21 17.18 -29.85
N GLN A 98 16.11 18.25 -29.06
CA GLN A 98 15.20 18.31 -27.92
C GLN A 98 13.76 18.18 -28.43
N TYR A 99 13.19 16.99 -28.26
CA TYR A 99 11.76 16.75 -28.42
C TYR A 99 11.05 17.26 -27.16
N SER A 100 10.85 18.58 -27.07
CA SER A 100 9.87 19.12 -26.13
C SER A 100 8.48 18.83 -26.70
N PRO A 101 7.62 18.08 -25.98
CA PRO A 101 6.19 18.07 -26.31
C PRO A 101 5.63 19.49 -26.15
N ASP A 102 4.56 19.81 -26.88
CA ASP A 102 3.97 21.16 -27.00
C ASP A 102 3.07 21.48 -25.77
N VAL A 103 3.63 21.29 -24.57
CA VAL A 103 2.94 21.40 -23.29
C VAL A 103 2.66 22.87 -22.99
N SER A 104 1.37 23.17 -22.77
CA SER A 104 0.90 24.53 -22.49
C SER A 104 1.60 25.15 -21.28
N SER A 105 1.84 26.46 -21.35
CA SER A 105 2.44 27.20 -20.25
C SER A 105 1.84 28.59 -20.11
N VAL A 106 1.54 28.98 -18.87
CA VAL A 106 0.95 30.28 -18.54
C VAL A 106 1.89 31.41 -18.98
N PRO A 107 1.44 32.36 -19.83
CA PRO A 107 2.21 33.56 -20.13
C PRO A 107 2.40 34.41 -18.87
N ASP A 108 3.55 35.05 -18.71
CA ASP A 108 3.88 35.80 -17.48
C ASP A 108 2.91 36.98 -17.23
N GLU A 109 2.33 37.56 -18.30
CA GLU A 109 1.25 38.55 -18.22
C GLU A 109 -0.04 37.98 -17.61
N VAL A 110 -0.36 36.72 -17.88
CA VAL A 110 -1.56 36.03 -17.39
C VAL A 110 -1.38 35.58 -15.95
N ALA A 111 -0.18 35.10 -15.58
CA ALA A 111 0.17 34.86 -14.18
C ALA A 111 0.10 36.16 -13.36
N ALA A 112 0.64 37.27 -13.91
CA ALA A 112 0.59 38.58 -13.27
C ALA A 112 -0.84 39.14 -13.13
N LYS A 113 -1.75 38.84 -14.06
CA LYS A 113 -3.17 39.22 -13.99
C LYS A 113 -3.87 38.58 -12.76
N TYR A 114 -3.51 37.35 -12.39
CA TYR A 114 -4.06 36.65 -11.22
C TYR A 114 -3.17 36.81 -9.96
N GLY A 115 -2.39 37.89 -9.87
CA GLY A 115 -1.59 38.20 -8.67
C GLY A 115 -0.28 37.41 -8.53
N PHE A 116 0.05 36.47 -9.42
CA PHE A 116 1.25 35.63 -9.31
C PHE A 116 2.48 36.23 -9.99
N GLU A 117 3.66 35.81 -9.55
CA GLU A 117 4.94 35.89 -10.29
C GLU A 117 5.50 34.49 -10.53
N LYS A 118 6.21 34.29 -11.66
CA LYS A 118 6.94 33.06 -11.96
C LYS A 118 8.34 33.17 -11.35
N VAL A 119 8.67 32.25 -10.43
CA VAL A 119 9.95 32.22 -9.70
C VAL A 119 10.96 31.34 -10.42
N SER A 120 10.56 30.17 -10.88
CA SER A 120 11.39 29.21 -11.62
C SER A 120 10.57 28.35 -12.58
N GLU A 121 11.21 27.83 -13.62
CA GLU A 121 10.61 27.02 -14.68
C GLU A 121 11.63 25.99 -15.17
N GLU A 122 11.33 24.70 -15.01
CA GLU A 122 12.19 23.58 -15.40
C GLU A 122 11.42 22.49 -16.16
N PHE A 123 12.11 21.77 -17.04
CA PHE A 123 11.60 20.53 -17.62
C PHE A 123 12.31 19.34 -16.94
N ILE A 124 11.53 18.51 -16.25
CA ILE A 124 12.03 17.35 -15.51
C ILE A 124 11.87 16.13 -16.41
N GLY A 125 12.99 15.66 -16.97
CA GLY A 125 12.99 14.56 -17.93
C GLY A 125 12.50 13.24 -17.34
N GLU A 126 12.85 12.99 -16.07
CA GLU A 126 12.49 11.79 -15.31
C GLU A 126 10.98 11.53 -15.21
N CYS A 127 10.18 12.59 -15.10
CA CYS A 127 8.71 12.51 -15.11
C CYS A 127 8.07 13.17 -16.36
N LYS A 128 8.88 13.45 -17.40
CA LYS A 128 8.50 14.11 -18.67
C LYS A 128 7.61 15.36 -18.49
N SER A 129 7.79 16.09 -17.40
CA SER A 129 6.88 17.15 -16.99
C SER A 129 7.53 18.53 -17.07
N LYS A 130 6.75 19.53 -17.45
CA LYS A 130 7.11 20.94 -17.29
C LYS A 130 6.65 21.40 -15.90
N ALA A 131 7.59 21.75 -15.03
CA ALA A 131 7.33 22.21 -13.67
C ALA A 131 7.59 23.72 -13.56
N VAL A 132 6.64 24.46 -13.00
CA VAL A 132 6.73 25.92 -12.83
C VAL A 132 6.39 26.29 -11.39
N LEU A 133 7.32 26.96 -10.72
CA LEU A 133 7.12 27.51 -9.38
C LEU A 133 6.63 28.95 -9.50
N PHE A 134 5.41 29.21 -9.05
CA PHE A 134 4.82 30.53 -8.92
C PHE A 134 4.80 30.98 -7.44
N LYS A 135 4.69 32.29 -7.23
CA LYS A 135 4.48 32.90 -5.90
C LYS A 135 3.35 33.94 -5.97
N HIS A 136 2.43 33.92 -5.00
CA HIS A 136 1.37 34.92 -4.91
C HIS A 136 1.91 36.22 -4.27
N LYS A 137 1.81 37.35 -4.97
CA LYS A 137 2.49 38.61 -4.60
C LYS A 137 2.01 39.23 -3.28
N GLN A 138 0.73 39.11 -2.95
CA GLN A 138 0.17 39.71 -1.72
C GLN A 138 0.50 38.88 -0.47
N THR A 139 0.27 37.57 -0.55
CA THR A 139 0.41 36.66 0.62
C THR A 139 1.80 36.05 0.79
N GLY A 140 2.59 35.97 -0.29
CA GLY A 140 3.84 35.22 -0.35
C GLY A 140 3.70 33.70 -0.57
N ALA A 141 2.48 33.17 -0.67
CA ALA A 141 2.18 31.74 -0.87
C ALA A 141 2.86 31.18 -2.13
N GLU A 142 3.31 29.93 -2.09
CA GLU A 142 4.09 29.30 -3.18
C GLU A 142 3.31 28.16 -3.83
N VAL A 143 3.34 28.11 -5.17
CA VAL A 143 2.53 27.18 -5.99
C VAL A 143 3.42 26.46 -6.99
N MET A 144 3.52 25.14 -6.89
CA MET A 144 4.19 24.29 -7.87
C MET A 144 3.15 23.74 -8.85
N SER A 145 3.21 24.19 -10.10
CA SER A 145 2.35 23.73 -11.20
C SER A 145 3.14 22.82 -12.13
N VAL A 146 2.79 21.53 -12.16
CA VAL A 146 3.42 20.50 -12.98
C VAL A 146 2.47 20.10 -14.11
N SER A 147 2.93 20.17 -15.36
CA SER A 147 2.10 19.89 -16.55
C SER A 147 2.71 18.76 -17.39
N ASN A 148 1.86 17.81 -17.78
CA ASN A 148 2.18 16.60 -18.54
C ASN A 148 0.91 15.95 -19.09
N ASP A 149 1.05 14.79 -19.75
CA ASP A 149 -0.04 14.04 -20.39
C ASP A 149 -0.70 12.98 -19.45
N ASP A 150 -0.55 13.06 -18.12
CA ASP A 150 -1.19 12.11 -17.20
C ASP A 150 -2.64 12.54 -16.88
N GLU A 151 -3.60 11.73 -17.33
CA GLU A 151 -5.03 11.94 -17.12
C GLU A 151 -5.41 12.06 -15.62
N ASN A 152 -4.62 11.47 -14.72
CA ASN A 152 -4.91 11.47 -13.28
C ASN A 152 -4.38 12.73 -12.58
N LYS A 153 -5.14 13.82 -12.68
CA LYS A 153 -4.83 15.12 -12.12
C LYS A 153 -4.78 15.07 -10.60
N VAL A 154 -3.81 15.76 -10.00
CA VAL A 154 -3.59 15.79 -8.54
C VAL A 154 -3.43 17.23 -8.07
N PHE A 155 -4.14 17.58 -7.00
CA PHE A 155 -3.96 18.79 -6.21
C PHE A 155 -3.51 18.41 -4.81
N GLY A 156 -2.77 19.30 -4.15
CA GLY A 156 -2.68 19.27 -2.70
C GLY A 156 -2.22 20.60 -2.12
N ILE A 157 -2.73 20.92 -0.94
CA ILE A 157 -2.28 22.05 -0.13
C ILE A 157 -1.63 21.52 1.16
N VAL A 158 -0.47 22.06 1.49
CA VAL A 158 0.34 21.65 2.64
C VAL A 158 0.69 22.86 3.51
N PHE A 159 0.35 22.79 4.79
CA PHE A 159 0.70 23.81 5.78
C PHE A 159 1.83 23.29 6.67
N ARG A 160 2.78 24.15 7.04
CA ARG A 160 3.80 23.80 8.05
C ARG A 160 3.21 24.07 9.45
N THR A 161 2.96 22.99 10.18
CA THR A 161 2.15 22.94 11.42
C THR A 161 2.91 22.23 12.56
N PRO A 162 4.04 22.78 13.03
CA PRO A 162 4.81 22.18 14.11
C PRO A 162 4.07 22.30 15.47
N PRO A 163 3.70 21.21 16.15
CA PRO A 163 3.21 21.26 17.52
C PRO A 163 4.32 21.61 18.54
N ASN A 164 3.92 22.19 19.66
CA ASN A 164 4.76 22.52 20.83
C ASN A 164 4.43 21.68 22.08
N ASP A 165 3.43 20.80 22.00
CA ASP A 165 2.98 19.88 23.04
C ASP A 165 2.41 18.61 22.37
N SER A 166 1.95 17.62 23.15
CA SER A 166 1.34 16.38 22.63
C SER A 166 -0.19 16.37 22.73
N THR A 167 -0.85 17.54 22.67
CA THR A 167 -2.33 17.62 22.68
C THR A 167 -2.99 17.21 21.36
N GLY A 168 -2.22 17.05 20.28
CA GLY A 168 -2.72 16.60 18.98
C GLY A 168 -3.41 17.68 18.13
N ILE A 169 -3.25 18.98 18.43
CA ILE A 169 -3.90 20.08 17.68
C ILE A 169 -3.82 19.94 16.15
N PRO A 170 -2.67 19.60 15.53
CA PRO A 170 -2.58 19.46 14.07
C PRO A 170 -3.55 18.40 13.52
N HIS A 171 -3.65 17.26 14.20
CA HIS A 171 -4.48 16.10 13.82
C HIS A 171 -5.97 16.34 14.08
N ILE A 172 -6.30 16.94 15.23
CA ILE A 172 -7.66 17.34 15.57
C ILE A 172 -8.16 18.40 14.58
N LEU A 173 -7.30 19.32 14.14
CA LEU A 173 -7.63 20.32 13.13
C LEU A 173 -7.74 19.72 11.73
N GLU A 174 -6.93 18.73 11.36
CA GLU A 174 -7.05 17.99 10.09
C GLU A 174 -8.45 17.43 9.88
N HIS A 175 -8.96 16.71 10.88
CA HIS A 175 -10.34 16.25 10.91
C HIS A 175 -11.32 17.44 10.85
N SER A 176 -11.15 18.39 11.78
CA SER A 176 -12.15 19.43 12.02
C SER A 176 -12.36 20.40 10.86
N VAL A 177 -11.35 20.69 10.02
CA VAL A 177 -11.55 21.57 8.85
C VAL A 177 -12.38 20.92 7.75
N LEU A 178 -12.40 19.58 7.69
CA LEU A 178 -13.23 18.82 6.76
C LEU A 178 -14.70 18.70 7.22
N CYS A 179 -14.99 19.11 8.46
CA CYS A 179 -16.32 19.10 9.08
C CYS A 179 -17.08 20.44 8.91
N GLY A 180 -17.17 20.90 7.66
CA GLY A 180 -17.95 22.08 7.26
C GLY A 180 -17.12 23.35 7.04
N SER A 181 -17.54 24.18 6.09
CA SER A 181 -16.87 25.42 5.71
C SER A 181 -17.84 26.58 5.43
N ARG A 182 -17.30 27.73 5.02
CA ARG A 182 -18.05 28.93 4.62
C ARG A 182 -18.96 28.72 3.40
N LYS A 183 -18.44 28.15 2.31
CA LYS A 183 -19.18 27.75 1.10
C LYS A 183 -20.00 26.48 1.33
N TYR A 184 -19.50 25.57 2.17
CA TYR A 184 -20.04 24.22 2.35
C TYR A 184 -20.42 23.96 3.83
N PRO A 185 -21.48 24.60 4.36
CA PRO A 185 -21.87 24.55 5.77
C PRO A 185 -22.65 23.27 6.13
N LEU A 186 -22.11 22.10 5.76
CA LEU A 186 -22.56 20.77 6.16
C LEU A 186 -21.76 20.28 7.37
N LYS A 187 -22.19 19.17 7.97
CA LYS A 187 -21.43 18.46 9.01
C LYS A 187 -20.20 17.76 8.44
N GLU A 188 -20.31 17.14 7.27
CA GLU A 188 -19.24 16.34 6.65
C GLU A 188 -19.17 16.51 5.11
N PRO A 189 -18.80 17.69 4.57
CA PRO A 189 -18.55 17.88 3.13
C PRO A 189 -17.65 16.80 2.50
N PHE A 190 -16.60 16.37 3.22
CA PHE A 190 -15.70 15.30 2.78
C PHE A 190 -16.43 13.97 2.49
N VAL A 191 -17.43 13.63 3.30
CA VAL A 191 -18.21 12.39 3.14
C VAL A 191 -19.20 12.50 1.98
N GLU A 192 -19.74 13.70 1.69
CA GLU A 192 -20.54 13.92 0.47
C GLU A 192 -19.68 13.84 -0.81
N LEU A 193 -18.43 14.31 -0.77
CA LEU A 193 -17.46 14.06 -1.86
C LEU A 193 -17.18 12.56 -2.01
N LEU A 194 -16.91 11.84 -0.92
CA LEU A 194 -16.64 10.39 -0.93
C LEU A 194 -17.81 9.58 -1.53
N LYS A 195 -19.06 10.04 -1.32
CA LYS A 195 -20.28 9.42 -1.90
C LYS A 195 -20.51 9.77 -3.36
N GLY A 196 -20.17 10.99 -3.81
CA GLY A 196 -20.71 11.61 -5.03
C GLY A 196 -19.72 12.13 -6.08
N SER A 197 -18.44 11.82 -5.96
CA SER A 197 -17.37 12.21 -6.91
C SER A 197 -16.78 11.01 -7.67
N LEU A 198 -15.97 11.31 -8.69
CA LEU A 198 -15.12 10.35 -9.43
C LEU A 198 -13.65 10.41 -8.99
N HIS A 199 -13.41 10.71 -7.70
CA HIS A 199 -12.07 10.81 -7.15
C HIS A 199 -11.28 9.50 -7.37
N THR A 200 -10.02 9.64 -7.77
CA THR A 200 -9.03 8.56 -7.74
C THR A 200 -8.26 8.56 -6.42
N PHE A 201 -8.27 9.69 -5.71
CA PHE A 201 -7.75 9.83 -4.35
C PHE A 201 -8.46 10.98 -3.63
N LEU A 202 -8.84 10.75 -2.37
CA LEU A 202 -9.50 11.72 -1.51
C LEU A 202 -9.08 11.43 -0.06
N ASN A 203 -8.21 12.26 0.53
CA ASN A 203 -7.78 12.09 1.92
C ASN A 203 -7.21 13.40 2.51
N ALA A 204 -6.75 13.33 3.76
CA ALA A 204 -5.79 14.26 4.35
C ALA A 204 -4.73 13.48 5.15
N PHE A 205 -3.66 14.16 5.61
CA PHE A 205 -2.57 13.54 6.38
C PHE A 205 -1.90 14.53 7.37
N THR A 206 -1.87 14.18 8.65
CA THR A 206 -1.04 14.85 9.67
C THR A 206 0.32 14.17 9.83
N TYR A 207 1.36 14.85 9.37
CA TYR A 207 2.75 14.55 9.69
C TYR A 207 3.19 15.35 10.94
N PRO A 208 4.22 14.90 11.69
CA PRO A 208 4.82 15.60 12.83
C PRO A 208 5.22 17.09 12.68
N ASP A 209 5.20 17.66 11.48
CA ASP A 209 5.44 19.10 11.25
C ASP A 209 4.61 19.74 10.13
N ARG A 210 3.70 18.99 9.50
CA ARG A 210 2.95 19.48 8.34
C ARG A 210 1.61 18.75 8.21
N THR A 211 0.60 19.47 7.77
CA THR A 211 -0.71 18.89 7.46
C THR A 211 -0.96 19.01 5.96
N CYS A 212 -1.25 17.89 5.31
CA CYS A 212 -1.36 17.77 3.85
C CYS A 212 -2.80 17.41 3.46
N TYR A 213 -3.37 18.11 2.48
CA TYR A 213 -4.73 17.89 2.00
C TYR A 213 -4.74 17.64 0.48
N PRO A 214 -4.53 16.38 0.03
CA PRO A 214 -4.49 16.06 -1.39
C PRO A 214 -5.75 15.38 -1.94
N VAL A 215 -6.09 15.73 -3.18
CA VAL A 215 -7.17 15.12 -3.98
C VAL A 215 -6.68 14.79 -5.38
N ALA A 216 -7.27 13.78 -6.01
CA ALA A 216 -7.00 13.43 -7.40
C ALA A 216 -8.27 12.94 -8.12
N SER A 217 -8.36 13.22 -9.42
CA SER A 217 -9.45 12.74 -10.28
C SER A 217 -9.05 12.76 -11.76
N THR A 218 -9.57 11.83 -12.55
CA THR A 218 -9.39 11.82 -14.01
C THR A 218 -10.31 12.81 -14.72
N ASN A 219 -11.47 13.14 -14.13
CA ASN A 219 -12.43 14.07 -14.69
C ASN A 219 -12.11 15.51 -14.24
N THR A 220 -11.86 16.42 -15.17
CA THR A 220 -11.43 17.80 -14.85
C THR A 220 -12.49 18.62 -14.09
N LYS A 221 -13.79 18.35 -14.31
CA LYS A 221 -14.87 19.02 -13.56
C LYS A 221 -14.93 18.51 -12.12
N ASP A 222 -14.83 17.20 -11.96
CA ASP A 222 -14.74 16.54 -10.66
C ASP A 222 -13.51 17.02 -9.88
N PHE A 223 -12.35 17.07 -10.53
CA PHE A 223 -11.11 17.60 -9.98
C PHE A 223 -11.28 19.01 -9.41
N TYR A 224 -11.86 19.96 -10.17
CA TYR A 224 -12.08 21.32 -9.67
C TYR A 224 -13.18 21.41 -8.59
N ASN A 225 -14.19 20.54 -8.61
CA ASN A 225 -15.15 20.42 -7.50
C ASN A 225 -14.44 20.01 -6.19
N LEU A 226 -13.56 18.99 -6.25
CA LEU A 226 -12.78 18.53 -5.10
C LEU A 226 -11.84 19.63 -4.58
N VAL A 227 -11.15 20.33 -5.49
CA VAL A 227 -10.23 21.44 -5.18
C VAL A 227 -10.94 22.60 -4.50
N ASP A 228 -12.12 23.02 -4.97
CA ASP A 228 -12.84 24.16 -4.37
C ASP A 228 -13.35 23.85 -2.95
N VAL A 229 -13.86 22.64 -2.72
CA VAL A 229 -14.27 22.20 -1.38
C VAL A 229 -13.06 22.11 -0.44
N TYR A 230 -11.92 21.59 -0.90
CA TYR A 230 -10.70 21.52 -0.09
C TYR A 230 -10.12 22.91 0.23
N LEU A 231 -10.12 23.85 -0.71
CA LEU A 231 -9.64 25.21 -0.49
C LEU A 231 -10.51 25.97 0.52
N ASP A 232 -11.84 25.88 0.42
CA ASP A 232 -12.73 26.55 1.37
C ASP A 232 -12.72 25.88 2.75
N ALA A 233 -12.57 24.56 2.81
CA ALA A 233 -12.38 23.82 4.06
C ALA A 233 -11.14 24.30 4.83
N VAL A 234 -9.95 24.30 4.21
CA VAL A 234 -8.72 24.63 4.97
C VAL A 234 -8.62 26.11 5.33
N PHE A 235 -9.10 27.03 4.48
CA PHE A 235 -8.99 28.47 4.72
C PHE A 235 -10.17 29.06 5.51
N PHE A 236 -11.38 28.52 5.35
CA PHE A 236 -12.61 29.06 5.95
C PHE A 236 -13.48 27.97 6.62
N PRO A 237 -12.92 27.15 7.52
CA PRO A 237 -13.64 26.06 8.18
C PRO A 237 -14.69 26.59 9.18
N LYS A 238 -15.72 25.79 9.44
CA LYS A 238 -16.72 26.05 10.49
C LYS A 238 -16.23 25.70 11.89
N CYS A 239 -15.22 24.84 12.02
CA CYS A 239 -14.73 24.39 13.33
C CYS A 239 -14.17 25.51 14.22
N VAL A 240 -13.70 26.63 13.66
CA VAL A 240 -13.24 27.79 14.46
C VAL A 240 -14.39 28.64 15.01
N GLU A 241 -15.61 28.43 14.52
CA GLU A 241 -16.85 29.06 15.01
C GLU A 241 -17.68 28.08 15.87
N ASP A 242 -17.72 26.79 15.50
CA ASP A 242 -18.53 25.75 16.14
C ASP A 242 -17.71 24.83 17.06
N TYR A 243 -17.75 25.14 18.36
CA TYR A 243 -17.13 24.35 19.42
C TYR A 243 -17.55 22.87 19.43
N ARG A 244 -18.74 22.52 18.92
CA ARG A 244 -19.22 21.13 18.91
C ARG A 244 -18.44 20.26 17.91
N THR A 245 -17.89 20.85 16.84
CA THR A 245 -17.00 20.14 15.90
C THR A 245 -15.68 19.81 16.58
N PHE A 246 -15.10 20.75 17.33
CA PHE A 246 -13.91 20.50 18.16
C PHE A 246 -14.15 19.40 19.21
N GLN A 247 -15.31 19.42 19.88
CA GLN A 247 -15.69 18.37 20.83
C GLN A 247 -15.80 16.99 20.18
N GLN A 248 -16.40 16.91 18.99
CA GLN A 248 -16.57 15.65 18.25
C GLN A 248 -15.23 15.08 17.78
N GLU A 249 -14.46 15.85 17.02
CA GLU A 249 -13.24 15.33 16.38
C GLU A 249 -12.06 15.25 17.36
N GLY A 250 -11.95 16.20 18.27
CA GLY A 250 -10.90 16.27 19.29
C GLY A 250 -11.23 15.43 20.51
N TRP A 251 -11.85 16.08 21.51
CA TRP A 251 -12.27 15.42 22.75
C TRP A 251 -13.41 16.16 23.47
N HIS A 252 -14.20 15.40 24.24
CA HIS A 252 -15.18 15.86 25.21
C HIS A 252 -15.33 14.84 26.34
N PHE A 253 -15.96 15.28 27.44
CA PHE A 253 -16.53 14.37 28.43
C PHE A 253 -17.90 13.88 27.95
N GLU A 254 -18.20 12.59 28.07
CA GLU A 254 -19.51 12.01 27.77
C GLU A 254 -20.16 11.45 29.05
N LEU A 255 -21.45 11.76 29.26
CA LEU A 255 -22.24 11.32 30.40
C LEU A 255 -23.72 11.15 30.00
N ASN A 256 -24.27 9.93 30.00
CA ASN A 256 -25.68 9.73 29.61
C ASN A 256 -26.66 10.27 30.66
N ASN A 257 -26.29 10.15 31.94
CA ASN A 257 -27.11 10.40 33.12
C ASN A 257 -26.19 10.75 34.30
N PRO A 258 -26.48 11.78 35.13
CA PRO A 258 -25.69 12.12 36.32
C PRO A 258 -25.34 10.97 37.28
N SER A 259 -26.09 9.85 37.30
CA SER A 259 -25.74 8.67 38.08
C SER A 259 -24.55 7.86 37.54
N GLU A 260 -24.24 7.94 36.25
CA GLU A 260 -23.25 7.09 35.56
C GLU A 260 -21.82 7.64 35.66
N GLU A 261 -20.82 6.83 35.32
CA GLU A 261 -19.42 7.27 35.23
C GLU A 261 -19.24 8.22 34.02
N ILE A 262 -18.38 9.24 34.15
CA ILE A 262 -17.99 10.10 33.03
C ILE A 262 -16.93 9.37 32.22
N SER A 263 -17.00 9.43 30.89
CA SER A 263 -15.95 8.91 29.99
C SER A 263 -15.36 10.02 29.11
N TYR A 264 -14.16 9.81 28.58
CA TYR A 264 -13.63 10.63 27.48
C TYR A 264 -14.09 10.06 26.14
N LYS A 265 -14.47 10.94 25.20
CA LYS A 265 -14.71 10.58 23.80
C LYS A 265 -14.23 11.67 22.84
N GLY A 266 -13.95 11.26 21.62
CA GLY A 266 -13.60 12.11 20.48
C GLY A 266 -13.00 11.22 19.39
N VAL A 267 -13.07 11.64 18.12
CA VAL A 267 -12.58 10.81 17.01
C VAL A 267 -11.07 10.58 17.13
N VAL A 268 -10.27 11.64 17.22
CA VAL A 268 -8.82 11.57 17.39
C VAL A 268 -8.43 10.98 18.75
N PHE A 269 -9.15 11.30 19.83
CA PHE A 269 -8.90 10.68 21.14
C PHE A 269 -9.02 9.14 21.08
N ASN A 270 -10.10 8.63 20.48
CA ASN A 270 -10.32 7.18 20.32
C ASN A 270 -9.33 6.56 19.34
N GLU A 271 -9.02 7.23 18.23
CA GLU A 271 -8.02 6.78 17.27
C GLU A 271 -6.64 6.65 17.93
N MET A 272 -6.17 7.67 18.63
CA MET A 272 -4.84 7.64 19.24
C MET A 272 -4.73 6.61 20.36
N LYS A 273 -5.81 6.29 21.09
CA LYS A 273 -5.84 5.10 21.97
C LYS A 273 -5.67 3.79 21.18
N GLY A 274 -6.25 3.69 19.99
CA GLY A 274 -6.06 2.57 19.06
C GLY A 274 -4.65 2.50 18.45
N VAL A 275 -4.06 3.65 18.07
CA VAL A 275 -2.65 3.74 17.63
C VAL A 275 -1.73 3.30 18.77
N TYR A 276 -2.02 3.74 20.00
CA TYR A 276 -1.22 3.47 21.19
C TYR A 276 -1.42 2.07 21.79
N SER A 277 -2.29 1.24 21.18
CA SER A 277 -2.32 -0.20 21.42
C SER A 277 -1.30 -0.97 20.55
N GLN A 278 -0.72 -0.35 19.51
CA GLN A 278 0.10 -1.04 18.51
C GLN A 278 1.62 -0.88 18.73
N PRO A 279 2.39 -1.98 18.87
CA PRO A 279 3.81 -1.95 19.26
C PRO A 279 4.75 -1.65 18.09
N ASP A 280 4.17 -1.29 16.95
CA ASP A 280 4.81 -1.00 15.68
C ASP A 280 4.30 0.34 15.09
N ASN A 281 3.30 1.02 15.69
CA ASN A 281 2.80 2.32 15.18
C ASN A 281 3.37 3.48 15.97
N ILE A 282 3.36 3.28 17.28
CA ILE A 282 4.20 4.04 18.18
C ILE A 282 5.69 3.80 17.79
N LEU A 283 6.03 2.85 16.89
CA LEU A 283 7.29 2.79 16.10
C LEU A 283 7.37 3.90 15.03
N GLY A 284 7.09 5.10 15.53
CA GLY A 284 7.50 6.38 15.00
C GLY A 284 7.53 7.44 16.12
N ARG A 285 7.51 7.05 17.41
CA ARG A 285 7.26 7.95 18.55
C ARG A 285 8.40 8.06 19.56
N THR A 286 8.61 7.11 20.48
CA THR A 286 9.53 7.30 21.63
C THR A 286 10.93 7.72 21.22
N ALA A 287 11.60 7.01 20.28
CA ALA A 287 12.90 7.52 19.82
C ALA A 287 12.82 8.65 18.79
N GLN A 288 11.66 9.00 18.23
CA GLN A 288 11.53 10.31 17.55
C GLN A 288 11.70 11.40 18.61
N GLN A 289 11.01 11.22 19.74
CA GLN A 289 11.08 12.10 20.90
C GLN A 289 12.47 12.01 21.59
N ALA A 290 13.23 10.94 21.40
CA ALA A 290 14.57 10.75 21.99
C ALA A 290 15.76 11.06 21.06
N LEU A 291 15.61 11.02 19.74
CA LEU A 291 16.56 11.61 18.78
C LEU A 291 16.37 13.11 18.74
N PHE A 292 15.13 13.61 18.76
CA PHE A 292 14.81 15.02 18.54
C PHE A 292 14.14 15.74 19.74
N PRO A 293 14.65 15.61 21.00
CA PRO A 293 14.01 16.17 22.18
C PRO A 293 13.96 17.71 22.21
N ASP A 294 14.82 18.40 21.45
CA ASP A 294 14.96 19.87 21.49
C ASP A 294 14.08 20.60 20.45
N ASN A 295 13.28 19.89 19.64
CA ASN A 295 12.40 20.51 18.63
C ASN A 295 11.00 19.86 18.56
N THR A 296 10.21 20.24 17.55
CA THR A 296 8.80 19.81 17.38
C THR A 296 8.60 18.30 17.29
N TYR A 297 9.63 17.53 16.91
CA TYR A 297 9.58 16.07 16.87
C TYR A 297 9.71 15.43 18.28
N GLY A 298 10.07 16.23 19.30
CA GLY A 298 10.04 15.89 20.73
C GLY A 298 8.64 15.59 21.29
N VAL A 299 7.59 15.89 20.54
CA VAL A 299 6.17 15.67 20.89
C VAL A 299 5.44 14.90 19.78
N ASP A 300 4.23 14.36 20.05
CA ASP A 300 3.43 13.65 19.04
C ASP A 300 2.32 14.55 18.47
N SER A 301 2.41 14.89 17.18
CA SER A 301 1.40 15.67 16.46
C SER A 301 0.05 14.98 16.33
N GLY A 302 0.01 13.64 16.47
CA GLY A 302 -1.24 12.88 16.50
C GLY A 302 -2.01 13.07 17.81
N GLY A 303 -1.30 13.39 18.89
CA GLY A 303 -1.81 13.52 20.25
C GLY A 303 -1.56 12.28 21.12
N ASP A 304 -1.02 12.48 22.32
CA ASP A 304 -1.01 11.43 23.36
C ASP A 304 -2.38 11.46 24.07
N PRO A 305 -3.14 10.35 24.18
CA PRO A 305 -4.43 10.33 24.88
C PRO A 305 -4.40 10.84 26.33
N LYS A 306 -3.24 10.90 26.98
CA LYS A 306 -3.09 11.49 28.32
C LYS A 306 -3.00 13.02 28.31
N VAL A 307 -2.74 13.61 27.15
CA VAL A 307 -2.49 15.06 26.94
C VAL A 307 -3.54 15.70 26.02
N ILE A 308 -4.18 14.93 25.11
CA ILE A 308 -5.33 15.41 24.32
C ILE A 308 -6.40 16.13 25.20
N PRO A 309 -6.79 15.62 26.40
CA PRO A 309 -7.74 16.31 27.27
C PRO A 309 -7.27 17.63 27.91
N GLU A 310 -6.02 18.06 27.67
CA GLU A 310 -5.53 19.38 28.08
C GLU A 310 -5.80 20.46 27.01
N LEU A 311 -6.25 20.07 25.81
CA LEU A 311 -6.50 21.01 24.71
C LEU A 311 -7.75 21.87 24.93
N THR A 312 -7.57 23.19 24.91
CA THR A 312 -8.68 24.16 24.87
C THR A 312 -9.08 24.53 23.43
N PHE A 313 -10.32 24.99 23.28
CA PHE A 313 -10.84 25.48 22.00
C PHE A 313 -10.11 26.74 21.52
N GLU A 314 -9.64 27.58 22.46
CA GLU A 314 -8.84 28.77 22.22
C GLU A 314 -7.51 28.42 21.56
N GLN A 315 -6.73 27.49 22.13
CA GLN A 315 -5.49 26.99 21.51
C GLN A 315 -5.73 26.42 20.11
N PHE A 316 -6.82 25.69 19.92
CA PHE A 316 -7.21 25.11 18.63
C PHE A 316 -7.50 26.18 17.56
N LYS A 317 -8.27 27.23 17.91
CA LYS A 317 -8.53 28.38 17.02
C LYS A 317 -7.27 29.17 16.71
N ASP A 318 -6.45 29.44 17.72
CA ASP A 318 -5.20 30.18 17.56
C ASP A 318 -4.21 29.41 16.67
N PHE A 319 -4.16 28.08 16.77
CA PHE A 319 -3.34 27.22 15.91
C PHE A 319 -3.79 27.27 14.44
N HIS A 320 -5.10 27.24 14.16
CA HIS A 320 -5.63 27.46 12.80
C HIS A 320 -5.27 28.85 12.30
N SER A 321 -5.67 29.90 13.03
CA SER A 321 -5.45 31.31 12.63
C SER A 321 -3.97 31.65 12.41
N LYS A 322 -3.06 30.92 13.08
CA LYS A 322 -1.61 31.06 12.90
C LYS A 322 -1.07 30.26 11.71
N TYR A 323 -1.33 28.96 11.64
CA TYR A 323 -0.63 28.08 10.68
C TYR A 323 -1.37 27.85 9.36
N TYR A 324 -2.69 28.03 9.30
CA TYR A 324 -3.51 27.80 8.10
C TYR A 324 -3.60 29.03 7.16
N HIS A 325 -2.68 29.97 7.33
CA HIS A 325 -2.59 31.18 6.53
C HIS A 325 -1.87 30.93 5.19
N PRO A 326 -2.34 31.47 4.03
CA PRO A 326 -1.75 31.23 2.71
C PRO A 326 -0.23 31.37 2.60
N GLY A 327 0.37 32.41 3.18
CA GLY A 327 1.82 32.60 3.16
C GLY A 327 2.63 31.45 3.79
N ASN A 328 2.02 30.63 4.66
CA ASN A 328 2.61 29.44 5.27
C ASN A 328 2.29 28.15 4.48
N ALA A 329 1.42 28.24 3.48
CA ALA A 329 0.98 27.14 2.65
C ALA A 329 1.91 26.92 1.44
N ARG A 330 1.97 25.67 0.99
CA ARG A 330 2.58 25.23 -0.26
C ARG A 330 1.53 24.47 -1.06
N ILE A 331 1.33 24.88 -2.30
CA ILE A 331 0.22 24.39 -3.14
C ILE A 331 0.80 23.65 -4.33
N TRP A 332 0.30 22.46 -4.60
CA TRP A 332 0.75 21.59 -5.68
C TRP A 332 -0.39 21.32 -6.66
N PHE A 333 -0.08 21.37 -7.95
CA PHE A 333 -0.91 20.87 -9.04
C PHE A 333 -0.08 19.99 -9.97
N TYR A 334 -0.69 18.93 -10.48
CA TYR A 334 -0.09 17.99 -11.44
C TYR A 334 -1.17 17.47 -12.40
N GLY A 335 -0.85 17.38 -13.70
CA GLY A 335 -1.67 16.69 -14.70
C GLY A 335 -1.88 17.48 -16.00
N ASP A 336 -2.90 17.08 -16.74
CA ASP A 336 -3.28 17.56 -18.08
C ASP A 336 -4.25 18.75 -18.13
N ASP A 337 -4.67 19.29 -16.98
CA ASP A 337 -5.55 20.46 -16.89
C ASP A 337 -4.86 21.79 -17.24
N ASP A 338 -5.64 22.80 -17.66
CA ASP A 338 -5.14 24.12 -18.06
C ASP A 338 -4.41 24.82 -16.89
N PRO A 339 -3.09 25.05 -17.00
CA PRO A 339 -2.33 25.69 -15.93
C PRO A 339 -2.77 27.13 -15.61
N THR A 340 -3.52 27.77 -16.52
CA THR A 340 -4.12 29.08 -16.31
C THR A 340 -5.27 29.03 -15.30
N GLU A 341 -6.10 28.00 -15.39
CA GLU A 341 -7.30 27.83 -14.55
C GLU A 341 -6.90 27.49 -13.10
N ARG A 342 -5.79 26.75 -12.91
CA ARG A 342 -5.16 26.53 -11.60
C ARG A 342 -4.93 27.85 -10.85
N LEU A 343 -4.30 28.84 -11.51
CA LEU A 343 -4.03 30.14 -10.91
C LEU A 343 -5.31 30.97 -10.71
N ARG A 344 -6.27 30.87 -11.62
CA ARG A 344 -7.59 31.54 -11.51
C ARG A 344 -8.34 31.06 -10.27
N ILE A 345 -8.46 29.74 -10.07
CA ILE A 345 -9.11 29.12 -8.91
C ILE A 345 -8.42 29.57 -7.62
N LEU A 346 -7.08 29.57 -7.57
CA LEU A 346 -6.35 30.04 -6.39
C LEU A 346 -6.60 31.52 -6.07
N SER A 347 -6.64 32.42 -7.05
CA SER A 347 -6.89 33.86 -6.77
C SER A 347 -8.20 34.13 -6.02
N GLU A 348 -9.27 33.34 -6.24
CA GLU A 348 -10.52 33.47 -5.46
C GLU A 348 -10.35 33.30 -3.94
N TYR A 349 -9.31 32.58 -3.52
CA TYR A 349 -8.96 32.35 -2.12
C TYR A 349 -7.80 33.23 -1.65
N LEU A 350 -6.73 33.31 -2.44
CA LEU A 350 -5.50 33.95 -1.97
C LEU A 350 -5.57 35.49 -1.96
N ASP A 351 -6.44 36.10 -2.77
CA ASP A 351 -6.71 37.55 -2.78
C ASP A 351 -7.48 38.00 -1.52
N MET A 352 -8.00 37.06 -0.73
CA MET A 352 -8.71 37.35 0.53
C MET A 352 -7.79 37.55 1.75
N PHE A 353 -6.47 37.42 1.57
CA PHE A 353 -5.48 37.46 2.65
C PHE A 353 -4.32 38.41 2.34
N ASP A 354 -3.82 39.07 3.39
CA ASP A 354 -2.58 39.87 3.34
C ASP A 354 -1.34 39.02 3.65
N ALA A 355 -0.16 39.64 3.78
CA ALA A 355 1.06 38.96 4.23
C ALA A 355 1.04 38.71 5.75
N SER A 356 1.56 37.55 6.19
CA SER A 356 1.62 37.13 7.60
C SER A 356 3.03 36.78 8.07
N SER A 357 3.26 36.86 9.39
CA SER A 357 4.49 36.41 10.07
C SER A 357 4.59 34.88 10.22
N ALA A 358 3.47 34.16 10.05
CA ALA A 358 3.38 32.70 10.19
C ALA A 358 4.54 31.88 9.59
N PRO A 359 5.08 32.19 8.38
CA PRO A 359 6.17 31.41 7.78
C PRO A 359 7.52 31.55 8.50
N LYS A 360 7.65 32.53 9.39
CA LYS A 360 8.81 32.67 10.31
C LYS A 360 8.58 31.90 11.61
N GLU A 361 7.33 31.87 12.07
CA GLU A 361 6.90 31.22 13.32
C GLU A 361 6.61 29.72 13.18
N SER A 362 6.57 29.20 11.95
CA SER A 362 6.47 27.78 11.62
C SER A 362 7.82 27.12 11.33
N LYS A 363 8.93 27.86 11.41
CA LYS A 363 10.28 27.31 11.20
C LYS A 363 10.64 26.33 12.31
N ILE A 364 11.37 25.29 11.93
CA ILE A 364 11.78 24.18 12.80
C ILE A 364 13.29 24.25 12.92
N GLU A 365 13.78 24.34 14.15
CA GLU A 365 15.22 24.38 14.41
C GLU A 365 15.83 22.98 14.40
N ARG A 366 17.13 22.92 14.08
CA ARG A 366 17.88 21.66 14.02
C ARG A 366 18.22 21.17 15.44
N GLN A 367 17.92 19.90 15.69
CA GLN A 367 18.34 19.16 16.87
C GLN A 367 19.86 19.12 17.01
N THR A 368 20.36 19.27 18.24
CA THR A 368 21.79 19.15 18.55
C THR A 368 22.19 17.67 18.67
N LEU A 369 23.33 17.28 18.08
CA LEU A 369 23.87 15.92 18.22
C LEU A 369 24.31 15.63 19.66
N PHE A 370 24.15 14.39 20.11
CA PHE A 370 24.55 13.97 21.46
C PHE A 370 26.06 13.81 21.59
N SER A 371 26.59 14.00 22.81
CA SER A 371 27.99 13.71 23.13
C SER A 371 28.27 12.22 23.28
N GLU A 372 27.28 11.45 23.75
CA GLU A 372 27.36 10.01 24.01
C GLU A 372 26.03 9.32 23.62
N PRO A 373 26.03 8.03 23.25
CA PRO A 373 24.80 7.29 22.93
C PRO A 373 23.86 7.13 24.12
N VAL A 374 22.55 7.22 23.86
CA VAL A 374 21.49 7.09 24.86
C VAL A 374 20.90 5.67 24.83
N ARG A 375 20.62 5.07 25.99
CA ARG A 375 19.83 3.82 26.10
C ARG A 375 18.52 4.11 26.80
N ILE A 376 17.40 3.67 26.23
CA ILE A 376 16.07 3.82 26.81
C ILE A 376 15.42 2.44 26.91
N VAL A 377 15.15 1.99 28.14
CA VAL A 377 14.27 0.85 28.40
C VAL A 377 12.85 1.40 28.53
N GLU A 378 12.29 1.79 27.39
CA GLU A 378 10.90 2.24 27.33
C GLU A 378 9.98 1.02 27.37
N LYS A 379 8.72 1.22 27.75
CA LYS A 379 7.65 0.35 27.24
C LYS A 379 7.22 0.88 25.86
N TYR A 380 8.18 0.73 24.93
CA TYR A 380 8.47 1.32 23.60
C TYR A 380 7.31 1.42 22.60
N PRO A 381 7.46 1.93 21.35
CA PRO A 381 8.57 2.00 20.34
C PRO A 381 8.83 3.42 19.74
N ALA A 382 9.46 3.57 18.55
CA ALA A 382 10.32 4.70 18.14
C ALA A 382 10.44 5.16 16.61
N ASP A 383 10.65 6.49 16.35
CA ASP A 383 11.69 7.14 15.45
C ASP A 383 11.49 7.78 14.00
N LYS A 384 12.39 8.72 13.50
CA LYS A 384 12.28 9.63 12.26
C LYS A 384 13.59 10.32 11.57
N PRO A 385 13.64 11.12 10.43
CA PRO A 385 14.45 11.00 9.11
C PRO A 385 15.23 12.18 8.29
N LEU A 386 16.36 11.88 7.51
CA LEU A 386 17.77 12.63 7.42
C LEU A 386 17.88 13.42 5.90
N ASP A 387 19.04 13.82 5.22
CA ASP A 387 19.45 14.84 4.16
C ASP A 387 20.11 14.40 2.80
N LEU A 388 20.04 15.18 1.69
CA LEU A 388 19.94 14.71 0.27
C LEU A 388 21.03 13.84 -0.44
N GLU A 389 22.32 14.21 -0.60
CA GLU A 389 23.29 13.23 -1.20
C GLU A 389 23.43 12.03 -0.26
N THR A 390 23.43 12.32 1.04
CA THR A 390 23.39 11.33 2.10
C THR A 390 22.12 10.46 1.99
N GLU A 391 20.94 10.99 1.68
CA GLU A 391 19.67 10.27 1.46
C GLU A 391 19.79 9.30 0.29
N LEU A 392 20.33 9.73 -0.86
CA LEU A 392 20.46 8.83 -2.01
C LEU A 392 21.43 7.68 -1.71
N ILE A 393 22.51 7.93 -0.97
CA ILE A 393 23.46 6.89 -0.58
C ILE A 393 22.91 6.03 0.56
N LEU A 394 22.20 6.61 1.54
CA LEU A 394 21.57 5.91 2.65
C LEU A 394 20.40 5.05 2.16
N GLY A 395 19.51 5.58 1.32
CA GLY A 395 18.42 4.85 0.66
C GLY A 395 18.89 3.86 -0.42
N PHE A 396 20.17 3.88 -0.79
CA PHE A 396 20.84 2.80 -1.54
C PHE A 396 21.40 1.74 -0.59
N LEU A 397 22.09 2.17 0.46
CA LEU A 397 22.67 1.34 1.51
C LEU A 397 21.57 0.54 2.24
N ASP A 398 20.41 1.13 2.47
CA ASP A 398 19.20 0.51 3.01
C ASP A 398 18.77 -0.70 2.17
N HIS A 399 18.52 -0.50 0.87
CA HIS A 399 18.18 -1.60 -0.04
C HIS A 399 19.29 -2.65 -0.09
N LEU A 400 20.55 -2.21 -0.13
CA LEU A 400 21.72 -3.09 -0.14
C LEU A 400 21.83 -3.93 1.13
N MET A 401 21.41 -3.43 2.30
CA MET A 401 21.42 -4.11 3.60
C MET A 401 20.15 -4.91 3.92
N LEU A 402 18.97 -4.43 3.49
CA LEU A 402 17.64 -4.88 3.94
C LEU A 402 16.63 -5.18 2.82
N GLY A 403 16.88 -4.71 1.59
CA GLY A 403 15.89 -4.71 0.50
C GLY A 403 15.35 -6.07 0.08
N THR A 404 16.18 -7.12 0.06
CA THR A 404 15.77 -8.48 -0.34
C THR A 404 16.14 -9.53 0.73
N PRO A 405 15.55 -10.75 0.69
CA PRO A 405 15.97 -11.87 1.54
C PRO A 405 17.44 -12.30 1.38
N ALA A 406 18.16 -11.78 0.38
CA ALA A 406 19.58 -12.01 0.16
C ALA A 406 20.48 -10.85 0.64
N SER A 407 19.92 -9.67 0.96
CA SER A 407 20.68 -8.54 1.51
C SER A 407 21.30 -8.91 2.88
N PRO A 408 22.58 -8.57 3.17
CA PRO A 408 23.36 -9.25 4.19
C PRO A 408 22.92 -8.95 5.62
N LEU A 409 22.55 -7.71 5.96
CA LEU A 409 22.08 -7.39 7.31
C LEU A 409 20.75 -8.09 7.59
N ARG A 410 19.82 -8.07 6.62
CA ARG A 410 18.55 -8.81 6.70
C ARG A 410 18.75 -10.31 6.81
N LYS A 411 19.62 -10.88 5.98
CA LYS A 411 19.95 -12.30 5.99
C LYS A 411 20.56 -12.72 7.33
N ILE A 412 21.61 -12.05 7.79
CA ILE A 412 22.35 -12.37 9.02
C ILE A 412 21.44 -12.24 10.26
N LEU A 413 20.62 -11.19 10.34
CA LEU A 413 19.69 -11.00 11.46
C LEU A 413 18.65 -12.14 11.51
N LEU A 414 18.06 -12.53 10.38
CA LEU A 414 17.04 -13.59 10.30
C LEU A 414 17.60 -15.01 10.42
N GLU A 415 18.84 -15.26 9.97
CA GLU A 415 19.53 -16.54 10.12
C GLU A 415 20.16 -16.72 11.51
N SER A 416 20.24 -15.66 12.33
CA SER A 416 20.79 -15.73 13.69
C SER A 416 19.93 -16.49 14.70
N GLY A 417 18.61 -16.54 14.49
CA GLY A 417 17.65 -17.10 15.45
C GLY A 417 17.51 -16.34 16.78
N LEU A 418 18.19 -15.20 16.96
CA LEU A 418 17.98 -14.31 18.12
C LEU A 418 16.58 -13.65 18.07
N GLY A 419 16.01 -13.59 16.88
CA GLY A 419 14.62 -13.34 16.55
C GLY A 419 14.37 -13.73 15.09
N ASP A 420 13.12 -13.67 14.60
CA ASP A 420 12.76 -13.94 13.19
C ASP A 420 12.20 -12.70 12.46
N ALA A 421 12.29 -11.50 13.04
CA ALA A 421 11.65 -10.27 12.57
C ALA A 421 12.63 -9.13 12.55
N ILE A 422 12.75 -8.45 11.41
CA ILE A 422 13.35 -7.12 11.38
C ILE A 422 12.31 -6.09 11.82
N VAL A 423 12.77 -5.07 12.56
CA VAL A 423 12.00 -3.89 12.97
C VAL A 423 12.88 -2.65 12.84
N GLY A 424 12.30 -1.45 12.85
CA GLY A 424 13.01 -0.17 12.74
C GLY A 424 12.84 0.57 11.41
N GLY A 425 12.35 -0.11 10.36
CA GLY A 425 11.99 0.53 9.09
C GLY A 425 13.15 0.87 8.15
N GLY A 426 14.39 0.93 8.66
CA GLY A 426 15.58 1.21 7.85
C GLY A 426 15.93 2.70 7.80
N VAL A 427 16.17 3.23 6.60
CA VAL A 427 16.37 4.67 6.37
C VAL A 427 15.03 5.34 6.07
N GLU A 428 14.82 6.51 6.68
CA GLU A 428 13.73 7.40 6.34
C GLU A 428 14.33 8.80 6.03
N ASP A 429 13.70 9.55 5.11
CA ASP A 429 14.20 10.81 4.54
C ASP A 429 13.22 12.00 4.57
N GLU A 430 12.05 11.87 5.22
CA GLU A 430 10.92 12.82 5.07
C GLU A 430 10.92 14.08 5.99
N LEU A 431 12.03 14.44 6.65
CA LEU A 431 12.19 15.61 7.54
C LEU A 431 13.55 16.35 7.34
N LEU A 432 14.02 17.04 8.39
CA LEU A 432 15.05 18.09 8.38
C LEU A 432 16.48 17.58 8.67
N GLN A 433 16.62 16.53 9.47
CA GLN A 433 17.86 15.83 9.86
C GLN A 433 17.58 14.34 9.89
N PRO A 434 18.50 13.46 9.45
CA PRO A 434 17.95 11.63 9.55
C PRO A 434 18.04 10.70 10.77
N GLN A 435 17.41 9.55 10.54
CA GLN A 435 17.68 8.28 11.20
C GLN A 435 18.18 7.24 10.19
N PHE A 436 18.82 6.23 10.77
CA PHE A 436 18.75 4.86 10.28
C PHE A 436 18.41 4.00 11.50
N SER A 437 17.31 3.24 11.44
CA SER A 437 16.76 2.49 12.57
C SER A 437 16.61 1.01 12.22
N ILE A 438 17.13 0.14 13.09
CA ILE A 438 17.22 -1.31 12.85
C ILE A 438 17.25 -2.10 14.17
N GLY A 439 16.53 -3.23 14.21
CA GLY A 439 16.55 -4.18 15.32
C GLY A 439 15.80 -5.48 15.01
N LEU A 440 15.58 -6.29 16.05
CA LEU A 440 14.75 -7.49 16.02
C LEU A 440 13.55 -7.36 17.00
N LYS A 441 12.39 -7.96 16.71
CA LYS A 441 11.19 -7.88 17.58
C LYS A 441 10.68 -9.24 18.09
N GLY A 442 10.57 -9.38 19.41
CA GLY A 442 10.23 -10.64 20.11
C GLY A 442 11.46 -11.48 20.53
N VAL A 443 12.63 -10.85 20.54
CA VAL A 443 13.89 -11.34 21.12
C VAL A 443 13.67 -11.78 22.57
N SER A 444 14.31 -12.86 23.02
CA SER A 444 14.27 -13.27 24.42
C SER A 444 15.11 -12.33 25.31
N GLU A 445 14.75 -12.16 26.58
CA GLU A 445 15.39 -11.21 27.50
C GLU A 445 16.92 -11.41 27.60
N GLU A 446 17.38 -12.66 27.68
CA GLU A 446 18.80 -13.00 27.76
C GLU A 446 19.57 -12.93 26.43
N ASP A 447 18.89 -12.55 25.33
CA ASP A 447 19.43 -12.40 23.99
C ASP A 447 19.47 -10.94 23.50
N ILE A 448 18.83 -9.98 24.22
CA ILE A 448 18.74 -8.56 23.85
C ILE A 448 20.12 -7.95 23.53
N GLN A 449 21.09 -8.10 24.44
CA GLN A 449 22.45 -7.58 24.23
C GLN A 449 23.14 -8.20 22.99
N LYS A 450 22.85 -9.47 22.68
CA LYS A 450 23.45 -10.18 21.54
C LYS A 450 22.94 -9.63 20.21
N VAL A 451 21.74 -9.05 20.17
CA VAL A 451 21.20 -8.37 18.99
C VAL A 451 21.93 -7.05 18.75
N GLU A 452 22.16 -6.26 19.81
CA GLU A 452 22.96 -5.02 19.73
C GLU A 452 24.40 -5.31 19.27
N GLU A 453 25.04 -6.35 19.84
CA GLU A 453 26.35 -6.84 19.42
C GLU A 453 26.35 -7.37 17.96
N LEU A 454 25.31 -8.09 17.53
CA LEU A 454 25.19 -8.61 16.17
C LEU A 454 25.00 -7.50 15.13
N VAL A 455 24.15 -6.49 15.41
CA VAL A 455 23.97 -5.32 14.54
C VAL A 455 25.29 -4.57 14.42
N MET A 456 25.93 -4.22 15.54
CA MET A 456 27.16 -3.42 15.53
C MET A 456 28.36 -4.17 14.94
N SER A 457 28.47 -5.50 15.12
CA SER A 457 29.51 -6.31 14.47
C SER A 457 29.25 -6.50 12.98
N THR A 458 27.99 -6.67 12.55
CA THR A 458 27.63 -6.77 11.12
C THR A 458 27.91 -5.45 10.39
N LEU A 459 27.54 -4.30 10.98
CA LEU A 459 27.83 -2.98 10.39
C LEU A 459 29.34 -2.71 10.27
N LYS A 460 30.14 -3.08 11.30
CA LYS A 460 31.61 -3.02 11.23
C LYS A 460 32.14 -3.90 10.10
N LYS A 461 31.67 -5.16 10.02
CA LYS A 461 32.06 -6.10 8.96
C LYS A 461 31.75 -5.54 7.56
N LEU A 462 30.61 -4.91 7.36
CA LEU A 462 30.24 -4.30 6.07
C LEU A 462 31.11 -3.08 5.69
N ALA A 463 31.63 -2.33 6.67
CA ALA A 463 32.65 -1.29 6.42
C ALA A 463 34.06 -1.88 6.21
N GLU A 464 34.43 -2.94 6.95
CA GLU A 464 35.75 -3.58 6.90
C GLU A 464 35.96 -4.45 5.65
N GLU A 465 34.94 -5.16 5.18
CA GLU A 465 34.99 -6.02 3.99
C GLU A 465 34.41 -5.32 2.75
N GLY A 466 33.40 -4.46 2.91
CA GLY A 466 32.64 -3.85 1.81
C GLY A 466 31.43 -4.68 1.40
N PHE A 467 30.98 -4.50 0.15
CA PHE A 467 29.83 -5.20 -0.43
C PHE A 467 30.20 -5.88 -1.75
N GLU A 468 29.69 -7.10 -1.93
CA GLU A 468 29.80 -7.89 -3.16
C GLU A 468 29.34 -7.12 -4.39
N ALA A 469 30.12 -7.19 -5.48
CA ALA A 469 29.88 -6.39 -6.68
C ALA A 469 28.52 -6.68 -7.33
N ASP A 470 28.12 -7.95 -7.42
CA ASP A 470 26.80 -8.36 -7.92
C ASP A 470 25.65 -7.82 -7.07
N ALA A 471 25.82 -7.68 -5.74
CA ALA A 471 24.79 -7.14 -4.86
C ALA A 471 24.62 -5.61 -5.02
N VAL A 472 25.72 -4.91 -5.28
CA VAL A 472 25.74 -3.47 -5.58
C VAL A 472 25.13 -3.19 -6.95
N GLU A 473 25.49 -3.96 -7.99
CA GLU A 473 24.89 -3.82 -9.32
C GLU A 473 23.39 -4.21 -9.30
N ALA A 474 22.99 -5.23 -8.53
CA ALA A 474 21.59 -5.59 -8.33
C ALA A 474 20.78 -4.48 -7.63
N SER A 475 21.32 -3.89 -6.55
CA SER A 475 20.65 -2.78 -5.86
C SER A 475 20.55 -1.53 -6.75
N MET A 476 21.60 -1.25 -7.53
CA MET A 476 21.64 -0.15 -8.49
C MET A 476 20.60 -0.30 -9.60
N ASN A 477 20.49 -1.48 -10.22
CA ASN A 477 19.45 -1.74 -11.22
C ASN A 477 18.05 -1.71 -10.60
N THR A 478 17.85 -2.29 -9.41
CA THR A 478 16.53 -2.32 -8.73
C THR A 478 16.03 -0.90 -8.40
N ILE A 479 16.92 -0.03 -7.90
CA ILE A 479 16.61 1.38 -7.59
C ILE A 479 16.36 2.17 -8.87
N GLU A 480 17.24 2.06 -9.88
CA GLU A 480 17.06 2.72 -11.18
C GLU A 480 15.75 2.32 -11.86
N PHE A 481 15.42 1.03 -11.85
CA PHE A 481 14.20 0.49 -12.40
C PHE A 481 12.97 1.05 -11.67
N SER A 482 12.95 0.98 -10.33
CA SER A 482 11.84 1.49 -9.52
C SER A 482 11.59 2.99 -9.75
N LEU A 483 12.66 3.76 -9.92
CA LEU A 483 12.61 5.19 -10.23
C LEU A 483 12.04 5.47 -11.64
N ARG A 484 12.47 4.74 -12.69
CA ARG A 484 11.97 4.90 -14.07
C ARG A 484 10.57 4.35 -14.30
N GLU A 485 10.22 3.25 -13.63
CA GLU A 485 8.89 2.64 -13.68
C GLU A 485 7.85 3.57 -13.02
N ASN A 486 8.24 4.19 -11.89
CA ASN A 486 7.41 5.05 -11.06
C ASN A 486 6.00 4.44 -10.85
N ASN A 487 5.98 3.15 -10.49
CA ASN A 487 4.75 2.38 -10.34
C ASN A 487 4.24 2.47 -8.90
N THR A 488 3.30 3.38 -8.71
CA THR A 488 2.64 3.69 -7.44
C THR A 488 1.37 2.85 -7.21
N GLY A 489 1.10 1.85 -8.05
CA GLY A 489 -0.12 1.04 -8.00
C GLY A 489 -1.36 1.89 -8.24
N SER A 490 -2.29 1.91 -7.27
CA SER A 490 -3.48 2.76 -7.29
C SER A 490 -3.25 4.16 -6.69
N PHE A 491 -2.09 4.42 -6.09
CA PHE A 491 -1.77 5.74 -5.53
C PHE A 491 -1.39 6.71 -6.67
N PRO A 492 -1.89 7.95 -6.74
CA PRO A 492 -1.61 8.83 -7.86
C PRO A 492 -0.12 9.17 -8.01
N ARG A 493 0.42 9.13 -9.24
CA ARG A 493 1.81 9.51 -9.54
C ARG A 493 2.10 10.96 -9.16
N GLY A 494 1.19 11.87 -9.47
CA GLY A 494 1.28 13.28 -9.05
C GLY A 494 1.38 13.47 -7.54
N LEU A 495 0.70 12.62 -6.75
CA LEU A 495 0.76 12.67 -5.28
C LEU A 495 2.09 12.12 -4.75
N SER A 496 2.62 11.04 -5.35
CA SER A 496 3.96 10.55 -5.00
C SER A 496 5.06 11.54 -5.38
N LEU A 497 4.87 12.37 -6.41
CA LEU A 497 5.80 13.45 -6.76
C LEU A 497 5.64 14.65 -5.80
N MET A 498 4.40 15.02 -5.44
CA MET A 498 4.11 16.05 -4.44
C MET A 498 4.83 15.77 -3.12
N LEU A 499 4.67 14.56 -2.56
CA LEU A 499 5.25 14.20 -1.26
C LEU A 499 6.79 14.27 -1.27
N ARG A 500 7.41 13.85 -2.38
CA ARG A 500 8.88 13.93 -2.58
C ARG A 500 9.35 15.38 -2.69
N SER A 501 8.63 16.24 -3.41
CA SER A 501 8.92 17.69 -3.45
C SER A 501 8.76 18.33 -2.07
N ILE A 502 7.64 18.07 -1.40
CA ILE A 502 7.30 18.60 -0.08
C ILE A 502 8.34 18.20 0.99
N SER A 503 8.91 17.00 0.94
CA SER A 503 9.94 16.57 1.92
C SER A 503 11.22 17.42 1.94
N LYS A 504 11.43 18.32 0.97
CA LYS A 504 12.53 19.31 1.00
C LYS A 504 11.99 20.75 0.92
N TRP A 505 10.98 20.98 0.07
CA TRP A 505 10.33 22.29 -0.07
C TRP A 505 9.79 22.84 1.24
N ILE A 506 9.22 22.00 2.13
CA ILE A 506 8.63 22.42 3.41
C ILE A 506 9.67 22.99 4.39
N TYR A 507 10.97 22.72 4.22
CA TYR A 507 12.07 23.30 5.00
C TYR A 507 12.74 24.49 4.30
N ASP A 508 12.04 25.11 3.36
CA ASP A 508 12.50 26.23 2.53
C ASP A 508 13.71 25.85 1.62
N MET A 509 13.85 24.56 1.26
CA MET A 509 14.81 24.06 0.28
C MET A 509 14.20 24.00 -1.13
N ASP A 510 15.01 23.65 -2.14
CA ASP A 510 14.56 23.56 -3.54
C ASP A 510 13.51 22.44 -3.76
N PRO A 511 12.37 22.75 -4.42
CA PRO A 511 11.29 21.79 -4.66
C PRO A 511 11.48 20.90 -5.90
N PHE A 512 12.42 21.23 -6.80
CA PHE A 512 12.65 20.52 -8.06
C PHE A 512 13.72 19.42 -7.92
N GLU A 513 14.78 19.64 -7.13
CA GLU A 513 15.86 18.66 -6.92
C GLU A 513 15.40 17.27 -6.46
N PRO A 514 14.48 17.07 -5.48
CA PRO A 514 14.02 15.73 -5.09
C PRO A 514 13.16 15.00 -6.16
N LEU A 515 12.84 15.67 -7.27
CA LEU A 515 12.17 15.08 -8.44
C LEU A 515 13.17 14.60 -9.52
N LYS A 516 14.43 15.04 -9.43
CA LYS A 516 15.52 14.70 -10.35
C LYS A 516 16.34 13.54 -9.75
N TYR A 517 16.66 12.52 -10.54
CA TYR A 517 17.45 11.38 -10.06
C TYR A 517 18.45 10.82 -11.07
N GLU A 518 18.33 11.08 -12.37
CA GLU A 518 19.22 10.43 -13.34
C GLU A 518 20.66 10.96 -13.25
N LYS A 519 20.86 12.28 -13.07
CA LYS A 519 22.21 12.84 -12.90
C LYS A 519 22.88 12.36 -11.59
N PRO A 520 22.25 12.43 -10.39
CA PRO A 520 22.81 11.86 -9.17
C PRO A 520 23.12 10.36 -9.28
N LEU A 521 22.22 9.57 -9.88
CA LEU A 521 22.39 8.12 -10.01
C LEU A 521 23.50 7.75 -11.01
N MET A 522 23.65 8.49 -12.10
CA MET A 522 24.79 8.33 -13.02
C MET A 522 26.12 8.72 -12.35
N ALA A 523 26.16 9.78 -11.53
CA ALA A 523 27.34 10.15 -10.77
C ALA A 523 27.72 9.08 -9.73
N LEU A 524 26.74 8.54 -8.99
CA LEU A 524 26.97 7.46 -8.03
C LEU A 524 27.47 6.18 -8.72
N LYS A 525 26.93 5.84 -9.91
CA LYS A 525 27.44 4.75 -10.75
C LYS A 525 28.88 4.94 -11.17
N ALA A 526 29.23 6.13 -11.68
CA ALA A 526 30.60 6.45 -12.08
C ALA A 526 31.57 6.34 -10.90
N ARG A 527 31.25 6.98 -9.77
CA ARG A 527 32.05 6.92 -8.53
C ARG A 527 32.24 5.48 -8.02
N THR A 528 31.18 4.68 -8.07
CA THR A 528 31.24 3.24 -7.70
C THR A 528 32.11 2.41 -8.64
N ALA A 529 32.17 2.75 -9.93
CA ALA A 529 33.00 2.07 -10.93
C ALA A 529 34.47 2.52 -10.92
N GLU A 530 34.75 3.78 -10.54
CA GLU A 530 36.10 4.37 -10.49
C GLU A 530 36.80 4.12 -9.14
N GLU A 531 36.09 4.27 -8.02
CA GLU A 531 36.63 4.14 -6.66
C GLU A 531 36.39 2.75 -6.05
N GLY A 532 35.39 2.02 -6.55
CA GLY A 532 34.90 0.75 -5.99
C GLY A 532 33.87 0.92 -4.87
N SER A 533 32.96 -0.05 -4.73
CA SER A 533 31.85 -0.02 -3.75
C SER A 533 32.33 0.27 -2.32
N LYS A 534 33.44 -0.34 -1.89
CA LYS A 534 33.99 -0.13 -0.55
C LYS A 534 34.37 1.33 -0.29
N ALA A 535 34.99 2.02 -1.25
CA ALA A 535 35.37 3.42 -1.09
C ALA A 535 34.15 4.36 -1.05
N VAL A 536 33.09 4.02 -1.79
CA VAL A 536 31.84 4.81 -1.81
C VAL A 536 31.02 4.66 -0.53
N PHE A 537 30.81 3.43 -0.04
CA PHE A 537 29.82 3.16 1.01
C PHE A 537 30.41 3.03 2.43
N SER A 538 31.64 2.53 2.60
CA SER A 538 32.21 2.31 3.95
C SER A 538 32.39 3.61 4.73
N PRO A 539 32.88 4.72 4.15
CA PRO A 539 32.98 6.00 4.86
C PRO A 539 31.61 6.54 5.32
N VAL A 540 30.51 6.15 4.66
CA VAL A 540 29.14 6.52 5.06
C VAL A 540 28.69 5.71 6.27
N ILE A 541 28.90 4.38 6.26
CA ILE A 541 28.65 3.51 7.42
C ILE A 541 29.49 3.97 8.63
N GLU A 542 30.78 4.24 8.41
CA GLU A 542 31.71 4.71 9.43
C GLU A 542 31.29 6.05 10.01
N LYS A 543 31.04 7.08 9.17
CA LYS A 543 30.76 8.44 9.62
C LYS A 543 29.38 8.59 10.26
N PHE A 544 28.33 8.07 9.62
CA PHE A 544 26.95 8.38 10.00
C PHE A 544 26.32 7.35 10.95
N ILE A 545 26.87 6.13 11.05
CA ILE A 545 26.30 5.05 11.86
C ILE A 545 27.27 4.60 12.97
N LEU A 546 28.49 4.15 12.62
CA LEU A 546 29.42 3.53 13.59
C LEU A 546 30.06 4.54 14.54
N ASN A 547 30.58 5.65 14.00
CA ASN A 547 31.27 6.70 14.75
C ASN A 547 30.36 7.86 15.14
N ASN A 548 29.05 7.75 14.88
CA ASN A 548 28.06 8.76 15.25
C ASN A 548 27.63 8.56 16.73
N PRO A 549 27.89 9.52 17.64
CA PRO A 549 27.47 9.44 19.04
C PRO A 549 25.97 9.71 19.24
N HIS A 550 25.31 10.38 18.28
CA HIS A 550 23.87 10.62 18.29
C HIS A 550 23.13 9.35 17.85
N ARG A 551 23.06 8.39 18.77
CA ARG A 551 22.43 7.07 18.61
C ARG A 551 21.60 6.76 19.85
N VAL A 552 20.37 6.28 19.64
CA VAL A 552 19.49 5.78 20.70
C VAL A 552 19.37 4.27 20.56
N THR A 553 19.57 3.54 21.66
CA THR A 553 19.26 2.11 21.77
C THR A 553 17.98 1.96 22.57
N ILE A 554 16.89 1.52 21.94
CA ILE A 554 15.62 1.24 22.64
C ILE A 554 15.40 -0.25 22.80
N GLU A 555 15.17 -0.64 24.05
CA GLU A 555 14.75 -1.97 24.47
C GLU A 555 13.22 -1.97 24.71
N MET A 556 12.54 -3.13 24.60
CA MET A 556 11.22 -3.28 25.21
C MET A 556 10.94 -4.65 25.79
N GLN A 557 10.31 -4.60 26.95
CA GLN A 557 9.70 -5.69 27.67
C GLN A 557 8.16 -5.57 27.54
N PRO A 558 7.43 -6.60 27.09
CA PRO A 558 5.97 -6.58 27.09
C PRO A 558 5.44 -6.54 28.54
N ASP A 559 4.50 -5.64 28.82
CA ASP A 559 3.90 -5.45 30.14
C ASP A 559 2.39 -5.73 30.05
N PRO A 560 1.89 -6.88 30.54
CA PRO A 560 0.47 -7.22 30.44
C PRO A 560 -0.41 -6.26 31.24
N GLU A 561 0.15 -5.65 32.29
CA GLU A 561 -0.52 -4.72 33.17
C GLU A 561 -0.37 -3.24 32.72
N LYS A 562 0.20 -2.97 31.53
CA LYS A 562 0.26 -1.58 31.03
C LYS A 562 -1.12 -1.04 30.71
N ALA A 563 -1.94 -1.80 29.96
CA ALA A 563 -3.28 -1.37 29.57
C ALA A 563 -4.20 -1.18 30.79
N SER A 564 -4.27 -2.18 31.68
CA SER A 564 -5.07 -2.12 32.91
C SER A 564 -4.72 -0.94 33.81
N ARG A 565 -3.43 -0.58 33.93
CA ARG A 565 -2.98 0.60 34.69
C ARG A 565 -3.23 1.92 33.97
N ASP A 566 -3.09 1.98 32.65
CA ASP A 566 -3.40 3.19 31.88
C ASP A 566 -4.91 3.50 31.92
N GLU A 567 -5.76 2.48 31.77
CA GLU A 567 -7.22 2.58 31.96
C GLU A 567 -7.61 2.97 33.39
N ALA A 568 -6.97 2.36 34.40
CA ALA A 568 -7.23 2.70 35.80
C ALA A 568 -6.85 4.16 36.12
N ALA A 569 -5.76 4.68 35.55
CA ALA A 569 -5.35 6.07 35.71
C ALA A 569 -6.29 7.05 34.98
N GLU A 570 -6.80 6.68 33.80
CA GLU A 570 -7.81 7.44 33.08
C GLU A 570 -9.11 7.55 33.91
N ARG A 571 -9.61 6.43 34.43
CA ARG A 571 -10.79 6.40 35.32
C ARG A 571 -10.56 7.19 36.61
N GLU A 572 -9.40 7.04 37.27
CA GLU A 572 -9.10 7.81 38.49
C GLU A 572 -9.06 9.33 38.22
N SER A 573 -8.71 9.74 37.00
CA SER A 573 -8.80 11.14 36.56
C SER A 573 -10.25 11.58 36.37
N LEU A 574 -11.07 10.77 35.67
CA LEU A 574 -12.49 11.03 35.43
C LEU A 574 -13.33 11.04 36.72
N GLU A 575 -13.03 10.17 37.69
CA GLU A 575 -13.61 10.20 39.03
C GLU A 575 -13.29 11.52 39.76
N LYS A 576 -12.04 12.01 39.66
CA LYS A 576 -11.64 13.30 40.23
C LYS A 576 -12.28 14.50 39.52
N VAL A 577 -12.61 14.39 38.24
CA VAL A 577 -13.43 15.39 37.53
C VAL A 577 -14.85 15.35 38.08
N LYS A 578 -15.51 14.18 38.08
CA LYS A 578 -16.88 14.03 38.58
C LYS A 578 -17.04 14.51 40.03
N ALA A 579 -16.08 14.21 40.90
CA ALA A 579 -16.08 14.62 42.30
C ALA A 579 -15.87 16.12 42.56
N ARG A 580 -15.54 16.92 41.52
CA ARG A 580 -15.44 18.39 41.58
C ARG A 580 -16.66 19.11 41.01
N MET A 581 -17.53 18.38 40.31
CA MET A 581 -18.73 18.91 39.66
C MET A 581 -19.91 18.94 40.64
N THR A 582 -20.77 19.95 40.53
CA THR A 582 -22.06 20.02 41.23
C THR A 582 -23.13 19.21 40.50
N GLU A 583 -24.29 19.01 41.14
CA GLU A 583 -25.44 18.34 40.51
C GLU A 583 -25.90 19.05 39.22
N GLU A 584 -25.79 20.38 39.14
CA GLU A 584 -26.14 21.13 37.93
C GLU A 584 -25.08 20.99 36.85
N ASP A 585 -23.77 20.99 37.18
CA ASP A 585 -22.71 20.76 36.20
C ASP A 585 -22.84 19.37 35.56
N LEU A 586 -23.21 18.35 36.35
CA LEU A 586 -23.47 16.99 35.87
C LEU A 586 -24.75 16.91 35.02
N ALA A 587 -25.79 17.67 35.39
CA ALA A 587 -26.99 17.80 34.57
C ALA A 587 -26.71 18.53 33.24
N GLU A 588 -25.87 19.56 33.25
CA GLU A 588 -25.43 20.28 32.05
C GLU A 588 -24.60 19.39 31.13
N LEU A 589 -23.64 18.64 31.67
CA LEU A 589 -22.85 17.68 30.89
C LEU A 589 -23.72 16.58 30.26
N ALA A 590 -24.75 16.11 30.96
CA ALA A 590 -25.71 15.16 30.40
C ALA A 590 -26.59 15.78 29.30
N ARG A 591 -27.03 17.04 29.45
CA ARG A 591 -27.73 17.79 28.40
C ARG A 591 -26.83 18.00 27.17
N ALA A 592 -25.57 18.41 27.36
CA ALA A 592 -24.61 18.60 26.30
C ALA A 592 -24.29 17.30 25.54
N THR A 593 -24.16 16.18 26.26
CA THR A 593 -24.03 14.83 25.67
C THR A 593 -25.21 14.49 24.76
N GLN A 594 -26.44 14.77 25.21
CA GLN A 594 -27.66 14.51 24.44
C GLN A 594 -27.80 15.46 23.24
N GLU A 595 -27.45 16.74 23.37
CA GLU A 595 -27.43 17.70 22.26
C GLU A 595 -26.39 17.34 21.18
N LEU A 596 -25.19 16.91 21.57
CA LEU A 596 -24.14 16.53 20.63
C LEU A 596 -24.55 15.29 19.82
N ARG A 597 -25.05 14.24 20.49
CA ARG A 597 -25.58 13.05 19.81
C ARG A 597 -26.77 13.37 18.91
N LEU A 598 -27.71 14.21 19.37
CA LEU A 598 -28.84 14.61 18.52
C LEU A 598 -28.38 15.40 17.28
N LYS A 599 -27.33 16.25 17.39
CA LYS A 599 -26.71 16.93 16.25
C LYS A 599 -26.09 15.92 15.26
N GLN A 600 -25.47 14.85 15.76
CA GLN A 600 -24.85 13.78 14.96
C GLN A 600 -25.89 12.89 14.27
N GLU A 601 -26.88 12.39 15.01
CA GLU A 601 -27.92 11.47 14.53
C GLU A 601 -28.93 12.13 13.58
N THR A 602 -29.09 13.46 13.65
CA THR A 602 -29.93 14.21 12.69
C THR A 602 -29.20 14.34 11.35
N PRO A 603 -29.78 13.95 10.20
CA PRO A 603 -29.16 14.19 8.89
C PRO A 603 -29.11 15.69 8.55
N ASP A 604 -28.22 16.09 7.63
CA ASP A 604 -28.23 17.45 7.09
C ASP A 604 -29.42 17.69 6.14
N PRO A 605 -29.97 18.93 6.08
CA PRO A 605 -31.15 19.21 5.27
C PRO A 605 -30.80 19.17 3.76
N PRO A 606 -31.74 18.73 2.88
CA PRO A 606 -31.51 18.66 1.44
C PRO A 606 -31.04 19.97 0.79
N GLU A 607 -31.45 21.12 1.33
CA GLU A 607 -31.03 22.44 0.87
C GLU A 607 -29.54 22.71 1.11
N ALA A 608 -28.96 22.16 2.19
CA ALA A 608 -27.53 22.22 2.45
C ALA A 608 -26.76 21.14 1.68
N LEU A 609 -27.32 19.92 1.53
CA LEU A 609 -26.69 18.84 0.75
C LEU A 609 -26.49 19.20 -0.73
N ARG A 610 -27.29 20.14 -1.26
CA ARG A 610 -27.16 20.74 -2.59
C ARG A 610 -26.10 21.84 -2.70
N SER A 611 -25.45 22.27 -1.60
CA SER A 611 -24.37 23.26 -1.70
C SER A 611 -23.06 22.64 -2.19
N VAL A 612 -22.80 21.36 -1.90
CA VAL A 612 -21.61 20.64 -2.39
C VAL A 612 -21.77 20.37 -3.89
N PRO A 613 -20.77 20.71 -4.73
CA PRO A 613 -20.87 20.53 -6.17
C PRO A 613 -20.75 19.06 -6.56
N SER A 614 -21.83 18.49 -7.07
CA SER A 614 -21.88 17.12 -7.62
C SER A 614 -21.65 17.10 -9.14
N LEU A 615 -21.28 15.93 -9.67
CA LEU A 615 -21.40 15.65 -11.09
C LEU A 615 -22.87 15.33 -11.44
N SER A 616 -23.22 15.52 -12.70
CA SER A 616 -24.44 14.96 -13.29
C SER A 616 -24.11 13.64 -14.00
N LEU A 617 -25.13 12.80 -14.21
CA LEU A 617 -24.99 11.59 -15.03
C LEU A 617 -24.64 11.87 -16.51
N LEU A 618 -24.65 13.14 -16.93
CA LEU A 618 -24.19 13.58 -18.26
C LEU A 618 -22.68 13.87 -18.32
N ASP A 619 -22.04 14.09 -17.17
CA ASP A 619 -20.58 14.27 -17.07
C ASP A 619 -19.83 12.91 -17.05
N ILE A 620 -20.57 11.79 -17.02
CA ILE A 620 -20.05 10.42 -17.01
C ILE A 620 -19.95 9.87 -18.44
N PRO A 621 -18.81 9.26 -18.85
CA PRO A 621 -18.71 8.54 -20.13
C PRO A 621 -19.70 7.37 -20.20
N LYS A 622 -20.44 7.23 -21.31
CA LYS A 622 -21.40 6.13 -21.48
C LYS A 622 -20.77 4.77 -21.80
N GLU A 623 -19.56 4.78 -22.36
CA GLU A 623 -18.78 3.57 -22.64
C GLU A 623 -17.81 3.29 -21.47
N PRO A 624 -17.49 2.02 -21.15
CA PRO A 624 -16.42 1.69 -20.21
C PRO A 624 -15.04 2.11 -20.73
N ILE A 625 -14.06 2.32 -19.84
CA ILE A 625 -12.66 2.51 -20.25
C ILE A 625 -12.18 1.26 -21.02
N LEU A 626 -11.83 1.44 -22.30
CA LEU A 626 -11.29 0.38 -23.15
C LEU A 626 -9.78 0.23 -22.93
N VAL A 627 -9.32 -1.01 -22.73
CA VAL A 627 -7.89 -1.35 -22.72
C VAL A 627 -7.57 -2.04 -24.06
N PRO A 628 -6.64 -1.52 -24.90
CA PRO A 628 -6.26 -2.16 -26.14
C PRO A 628 -5.81 -3.61 -25.91
N ILE A 629 -6.36 -4.56 -26.67
CA ILE A 629 -6.02 -5.98 -26.58
C ILE A 629 -5.98 -6.61 -27.96
N GLU A 630 -4.81 -7.09 -28.36
CA GLU A 630 -4.63 -7.99 -29.51
C GLU A 630 -4.48 -9.43 -28.99
N VAL A 631 -5.33 -10.34 -29.46
CA VAL A 631 -5.26 -11.77 -29.10
C VAL A 631 -4.57 -12.54 -30.22
N GLY A 632 -3.27 -12.81 -30.03
CA GLY A 632 -2.43 -13.56 -30.98
C GLY A 632 -2.11 -14.98 -30.53
N ASP A 633 -1.26 -15.64 -31.31
CA ASP A 633 -0.65 -16.95 -31.01
C ASP A 633 0.86 -16.87 -31.26
N ILE A 634 1.65 -17.44 -30.35
CA ILE A 634 3.08 -17.69 -30.53
C ILE A 634 3.34 -19.17 -30.22
N ASN A 635 3.88 -19.90 -31.19
CA ASN A 635 4.24 -21.32 -31.09
C ASN A 635 3.10 -22.24 -30.58
N GLY A 636 1.83 -21.93 -30.88
CA GLY A 636 0.66 -22.68 -30.41
C GLY A 636 0.17 -22.31 -29.02
N VAL A 637 0.69 -21.22 -28.45
CA VAL A 637 0.27 -20.66 -27.15
C VAL A 637 -0.34 -19.29 -27.38
N LYS A 638 -1.48 -19.04 -26.74
CA LYS A 638 -2.20 -17.78 -26.86
C LYS A 638 -1.44 -16.65 -26.16
N VAL A 639 -1.37 -15.50 -26.83
CA VAL A 639 -0.71 -14.30 -26.29
C VAL A 639 -1.68 -13.12 -26.34
N LEU A 640 -1.87 -12.45 -25.22
CA LEU A 640 -2.58 -11.18 -25.11
C LEU A 640 -1.55 -10.05 -25.15
N LYS A 641 -1.68 -9.12 -26.10
CA LYS A 641 -0.79 -7.97 -26.25
C LYS A 641 -1.56 -6.67 -25.98
N HIS A 642 -1.02 -5.84 -25.10
CA HIS A 642 -1.57 -4.54 -24.72
C HIS A 642 -0.61 -3.43 -25.11
N GLU A 643 -0.86 -2.77 -26.24
CA GLU A 643 -0.10 -1.59 -26.65
C GLU A 643 -0.48 -0.40 -25.76
N LEU A 644 0.42 -0.05 -24.83
CA LEU A 644 0.27 1.03 -23.87
C LEU A 644 1.63 1.70 -23.64
N PHE A 645 1.67 3.00 -23.35
CA PHE A 645 2.92 3.66 -22.98
C PHE A 645 3.38 3.20 -21.59
N THR A 646 4.53 2.52 -21.53
CA THR A 646 5.08 1.90 -20.31
C THR A 646 6.44 2.47 -19.87
N ASN A 647 6.92 3.57 -20.48
CA ASN A 647 8.24 4.15 -20.24
C ASN A 647 9.41 3.16 -20.45
N ASP A 648 9.39 2.44 -21.59
CA ASP A 648 10.36 1.40 -21.98
C ASP A 648 10.45 0.18 -21.03
N VAL A 649 9.47 0.00 -20.13
CA VAL A 649 9.28 -1.23 -19.36
C VAL A 649 8.38 -2.20 -20.14
N LEU A 650 8.72 -3.49 -20.14
CA LEU A 650 7.81 -4.56 -20.52
C LEU A 650 7.37 -5.33 -19.29
N TYR A 651 6.05 -5.52 -19.17
CA TYR A 651 5.42 -6.38 -18.17
C TYR A 651 4.97 -7.67 -18.87
N ALA A 652 5.21 -8.81 -18.23
CA ALA A 652 4.79 -10.12 -18.71
C ALA A 652 4.18 -10.95 -17.58
N GLU A 653 3.04 -11.58 -17.87
CA GLU A 653 2.44 -12.62 -17.02
C GLU A 653 2.37 -13.93 -17.80
N ILE A 654 2.98 -14.98 -17.26
CA ILE A 654 2.89 -16.35 -17.78
C ILE A 654 1.93 -17.11 -16.86
N VAL A 655 0.84 -17.61 -17.42
CA VAL A 655 -0.30 -18.16 -16.68
C VAL A 655 -0.42 -19.66 -16.94
N PHE A 656 -0.23 -20.46 -15.89
CA PHE A 656 -0.33 -21.92 -15.92
C PHE A 656 -1.62 -22.37 -15.23
N ASN A 657 -2.39 -23.25 -15.86
CA ASN A 657 -3.65 -23.73 -15.30
C ASN A 657 -3.40 -24.79 -14.21
N MET A 658 -4.03 -24.63 -13.03
CA MET A 658 -3.78 -25.53 -11.89
C MET A 658 -4.59 -26.84 -11.94
N ARG A 659 -5.57 -26.99 -12.83
CA ARG A 659 -6.60 -28.06 -12.81
C ARG A 659 -6.05 -29.49 -12.96
N SER A 660 -4.77 -29.66 -13.26
CA SER A 660 -4.06 -30.95 -13.24
C SER A 660 -3.61 -31.38 -11.83
N LEU A 661 -3.48 -30.46 -10.87
CA LEU A 661 -3.00 -30.76 -9.52
C LEU A 661 -4.00 -31.62 -8.73
N LYS A 662 -3.50 -32.62 -8.01
CA LYS A 662 -4.28 -33.31 -7.00
C LYS A 662 -4.72 -32.34 -5.89
N GLN A 663 -5.91 -32.58 -5.33
CA GLN A 663 -6.44 -31.82 -4.19
C GLN A 663 -5.49 -31.80 -2.97
N GLU A 664 -4.77 -32.89 -2.70
CA GLU A 664 -3.79 -32.99 -1.60
C GLU A 664 -2.58 -32.04 -1.72
N LEU A 665 -2.30 -31.53 -2.94
CA LEU A 665 -1.19 -30.63 -3.22
C LEU A 665 -1.56 -29.15 -3.12
N LEU A 666 -2.86 -28.81 -3.15
CA LEU A 666 -3.33 -27.41 -3.13
C LEU A 666 -2.79 -26.61 -1.92
N PRO A 667 -2.79 -27.12 -0.67
CA PRO A 667 -2.24 -26.37 0.47
C PRO A 667 -0.74 -26.08 0.37
N LEU A 668 0.01 -26.84 -0.44
CA LEU A 668 1.46 -26.67 -0.61
C LEU A 668 1.81 -25.60 -1.67
N VAL A 669 0.86 -25.21 -2.53
CA VAL A 669 1.06 -24.24 -3.63
C VAL A 669 1.66 -22.89 -3.17
N PRO A 670 1.23 -22.25 -2.07
CA PRO A 670 1.84 -20.99 -1.61
C PRO A 670 3.32 -21.12 -1.26
N LEU A 671 3.73 -22.24 -0.67
CA LEU A 671 5.12 -22.54 -0.30
C LEU A 671 5.96 -22.97 -1.51
N PHE A 672 5.34 -23.65 -2.49
CA PHE A 672 5.94 -23.89 -3.80
C PHE A 672 6.29 -22.57 -4.50
N CYS A 673 5.34 -21.64 -4.58
CA CYS A 673 5.55 -20.29 -5.14
C CYS A 673 6.68 -19.51 -4.45
N GLN A 674 6.78 -19.60 -3.11
CA GLN A 674 7.91 -19.00 -2.37
C GLN A 674 9.23 -19.71 -2.66
N SER A 675 9.23 -21.05 -2.71
CA SER A 675 10.44 -21.86 -2.95
C SER A 675 11.08 -21.59 -4.31
N LEU A 676 10.28 -21.43 -5.37
CA LEU A 676 10.77 -21.06 -6.71
C LEU A 676 11.57 -19.75 -6.74
N LEU A 677 11.26 -18.79 -5.86
CA LEU A 677 11.90 -17.47 -5.81
C LEU A 677 13.04 -17.37 -4.80
N GLU A 678 13.16 -18.35 -3.89
CA GLU A 678 14.04 -18.27 -2.72
C GLU A 678 14.88 -19.53 -2.46
N MET A 679 14.89 -20.52 -3.36
CA MET A 679 15.86 -21.63 -3.37
C MET A 679 16.89 -21.46 -4.51
N GLY A 680 17.95 -22.27 -4.48
CA GLY A 680 18.99 -22.28 -5.53
C GLY A 680 18.68 -23.24 -6.68
N THR A 681 19.46 -23.18 -7.75
CA THR A 681 19.53 -24.21 -8.80
C THR A 681 20.69 -25.19 -8.52
N GLU A 682 21.03 -26.08 -9.44
CA GLU A 682 22.26 -26.89 -9.35
C GLU A 682 23.54 -26.03 -9.42
N ASP A 683 23.52 -24.95 -10.22
CA ASP A 683 24.67 -24.07 -10.47
C ASP A 683 24.72 -22.80 -9.60
N LEU A 684 23.57 -22.37 -9.05
CA LEU A 684 23.41 -21.06 -8.40
C LEU A 684 22.80 -21.19 -7.01
N THR A 685 23.42 -20.58 -6.00
CA THR A 685 22.75 -20.35 -4.71
C THR A 685 21.55 -19.40 -4.87
N PHE A 686 20.56 -19.47 -3.96
CA PHE A 686 19.42 -18.55 -3.99
C PHE A 686 19.84 -17.07 -3.96
N VAL A 687 20.96 -16.75 -3.30
CA VAL A 687 21.56 -15.41 -3.25
C VAL A 687 21.97 -14.95 -4.65
N GLN A 688 22.70 -15.79 -5.40
CA GLN A 688 23.14 -15.47 -6.76
C GLN A 688 21.96 -15.37 -7.72
N LEU A 689 20.96 -16.26 -7.61
CA LEU A 689 19.74 -16.18 -8.42
C LEU A 689 18.96 -14.88 -8.12
N ASN A 690 18.77 -14.53 -6.85
CA ASN A 690 18.09 -13.30 -6.44
C ASN A 690 18.85 -12.04 -6.90
N GLN A 691 20.17 -12.03 -6.81
CA GLN A 691 21.03 -10.97 -7.35
C GLN A 691 20.88 -10.86 -8.87
N LEU A 692 20.95 -11.97 -9.62
CA LEU A 692 20.76 -11.97 -11.08
C LEU A 692 19.39 -11.43 -11.50
N ILE A 693 18.33 -11.75 -10.74
CA ILE A 693 16.98 -11.19 -10.94
C ILE A 693 17.00 -9.68 -10.72
N GLY A 694 17.47 -9.20 -9.56
CA GLY A 694 17.53 -7.76 -9.24
C GLY A 694 18.48 -6.94 -10.12
N ARG A 695 19.46 -7.60 -10.76
CA ARG A 695 20.48 -6.99 -11.63
C ARG A 695 20.07 -6.87 -13.09
N LYS A 696 19.10 -7.68 -13.53
CA LYS A 696 18.67 -7.74 -14.94
C LYS A 696 17.20 -7.38 -15.17
N THR A 697 16.38 -7.42 -14.12
CA THR A 697 14.93 -7.23 -14.19
C THR A 697 14.47 -6.21 -13.15
N GLY A 698 13.20 -5.81 -13.21
CA GLY A 698 12.52 -5.09 -12.14
C GLY A 698 11.86 -6.01 -11.10
N GLY A 699 12.22 -7.31 -11.09
CA GLY A 699 11.65 -8.34 -10.24
C GLY A 699 10.82 -9.37 -11.00
N ILE A 700 10.75 -10.56 -10.40
CA ILE A 700 9.90 -11.69 -10.79
C ILE A 700 9.12 -12.13 -9.55
N SER A 701 7.85 -12.50 -9.74
CA SER A 701 6.93 -12.96 -8.70
C SER A 701 6.13 -14.16 -9.21
N VAL A 702 5.77 -15.07 -8.31
CA VAL A 702 4.97 -16.26 -8.60
C VAL A 702 3.91 -16.40 -7.52
N TYR A 703 2.64 -16.58 -7.88
CA TYR A 703 1.53 -16.67 -6.94
C TYR A 703 0.32 -17.41 -7.55
N PRO A 704 -0.52 -18.06 -6.73
CA PRO A 704 -1.80 -18.60 -7.19
C PRO A 704 -2.84 -17.48 -7.38
N PHE A 705 -3.70 -17.65 -8.38
CA PHE A 705 -4.92 -16.89 -8.60
C PHE A 705 -6.10 -17.87 -8.75
N THR A 706 -7.15 -17.68 -7.95
CA THR A 706 -8.36 -18.51 -7.99
C THR A 706 -9.61 -17.64 -7.88
N SER A 707 -10.63 -17.90 -8.69
CA SER A 707 -11.91 -17.21 -8.70
C SER A 707 -13.00 -18.07 -9.37
N SER A 708 -14.28 -17.79 -9.09
CA SER A 708 -15.41 -18.40 -9.81
C SER A 708 -15.56 -17.84 -11.23
N VAL A 709 -16.32 -18.53 -12.08
CA VAL A 709 -16.67 -18.04 -13.43
C VAL A 709 -18.19 -18.05 -13.58
N ARG A 710 -18.80 -16.89 -13.79
CA ARG A 710 -20.27 -16.76 -13.85
C ARG A 710 -20.86 -17.68 -14.92
N GLY A 711 -21.79 -18.55 -14.52
CA GLY A 711 -22.41 -19.53 -15.39
C GLY A 711 -21.61 -20.82 -15.61
N ARG A 712 -20.58 -21.10 -14.79
CA ARG A 712 -19.83 -22.37 -14.78
C ARG A 712 -19.64 -22.86 -13.34
N GLU A 713 -19.66 -24.19 -13.15
CA GLU A 713 -19.29 -24.82 -11.88
C GLU A 713 -17.75 -24.89 -11.71
N ASP A 714 -17.03 -25.06 -12.83
CA ASP A 714 -15.57 -25.08 -12.87
C ASP A 714 -14.96 -23.71 -12.47
N PRO A 715 -14.04 -23.66 -11.48
CA PRO A 715 -13.35 -22.44 -11.10
C PRO A 715 -12.28 -22.05 -12.13
N CYS A 716 -11.99 -20.75 -12.22
CA CYS A 716 -10.76 -20.24 -12.81
C CYS A 716 -9.65 -20.38 -11.75
N SER A 717 -8.62 -21.20 -12.01
CA SER A 717 -7.56 -21.47 -11.03
C SER A 717 -6.20 -21.67 -11.73
N HIS A 718 -5.24 -20.80 -11.42
CA HIS A 718 -3.97 -20.67 -12.14
C HIS A 718 -2.81 -20.31 -11.21
N ILE A 719 -1.58 -20.69 -11.56
CA ILE A 719 -0.37 -20.00 -11.07
C ILE A 719 0.04 -18.96 -12.10
N ILE A 720 0.31 -17.74 -11.63
CA ILE A 720 0.80 -16.65 -12.47
C ILE A 720 2.25 -16.37 -12.08
N ALA A 721 3.16 -16.53 -13.05
CA ALA A 721 4.51 -16.00 -12.98
C ALA A 721 4.53 -14.61 -13.63
N ARG A 722 4.59 -13.55 -12.81
CA ARG A 722 4.58 -12.14 -13.23
C ARG A 722 5.97 -11.54 -13.10
N GLY A 723 6.52 -11.02 -14.18
CA GLY A 723 7.83 -10.39 -14.23
C GLY A 723 7.85 -9.12 -15.07
N LYS A 724 8.82 -8.24 -14.80
CA LYS A 724 8.98 -6.96 -15.49
C LYS A 724 10.44 -6.62 -15.74
N ALA A 725 10.77 -6.00 -16.87
CA ALA A 725 12.13 -5.57 -17.19
C ALA A 725 12.14 -4.41 -18.20
N MET A 726 13.26 -3.69 -18.31
CA MET A 726 13.45 -2.72 -19.39
C MET A 726 13.46 -3.45 -20.74
N ALA A 727 13.03 -2.79 -21.82
CA ALA A 727 12.96 -3.37 -23.17
C ALA A 727 14.27 -4.04 -23.64
N GLY A 728 15.42 -3.44 -23.31
CA GLY A 728 16.75 -4.00 -23.59
C GLY A 728 17.14 -5.25 -22.78
N ARG A 729 16.29 -5.69 -21.85
CA ARG A 729 16.51 -6.81 -20.91
C ARG A 729 15.44 -7.91 -21.00
N VAL A 730 14.53 -7.86 -21.98
CA VAL A 730 13.43 -8.84 -22.07
C VAL A 730 13.93 -10.27 -22.30
N GLU A 731 15.05 -10.47 -22.99
CA GLU A 731 15.68 -11.80 -23.09
C GLU A 731 16.20 -12.30 -21.74
N ASP A 732 16.86 -11.43 -20.96
CA ASP A 732 17.30 -11.76 -19.60
C ASP A 732 16.10 -12.13 -18.71
N LEU A 733 14.98 -11.40 -18.82
CA LEU A 733 13.74 -11.69 -18.08
C LEU A 733 13.21 -13.09 -18.39
N PHE A 734 13.00 -13.44 -19.67
CA PHE A 734 12.44 -14.75 -20.03
C PHE A 734 13.41 -15.92 -19.72
N ASN A 735 14.72 -15.71 -19.85
CA ASN A 735 15.71 -16.70 -19.40
C ASN A 735 15.64 -16.91 -17.87
N LEU A 736 15.47 -15.84 -17.08
CA LEU A 736 15.35 -15.92 -15.62
C LEU A 736 14.01 -16.52 -15.16
N VAL A 737 12.91 -16.25 -15.86
CA VAL A 737 11.62 -16.94 -15.63
C VAL A 737 11.76 -18.44 -15.92
N ASN A 738 12.46 -18.84 -16.98
CA ASN A 738 12.77 -20.26 -17.22
C ASN A 738 13.54 -20.88 -16.05
N CYS A 739 14.61 -20.21 -15.62
CA CYS A 739 15.48 -20.66 -14.54
C CYS A 739 14.73 -20.85 -13.22
N VAL A 740 13.97 -19.83 -12.81
CA VAL A 740 13.07 -19.87 -11.64
C VAL A 740 12.10 -21.04 -11.70
N LEU A 741 11.43 -21.24 -12.84
CA LEU A 741 10.40 -22.26 -12.97
C LEU A 741 10.97 -23.68 -13.07
N GLN A 742 12.02 -23.91 -13.87
CA GLN A 742 12.48 -25.25 -14.25
C GLN A 742 13.78 -25.73 -13.56
N GLU A 743 14.68 -24.83 -13.15
CA GLU A 743 16.04 -25.20 -12.74
C GLU A 743 16.24 -25.21 -11.21
N VAL A 744 15.37 -24.52 -10.46
CA VAL A 744 15.43 -24.42 -8.99
C VAL A 744 15.21 -25.77 -8.31
N GLN A 745 16.06 -26.12 -7.36
CA GLN A 745 16.08 -27.41 -6.69
C GLN A 745 15.36 -27.36 -5.34
N PHE A 746 14.35 -28.21 -5.14
CA PHE A 746 13.57 -28.29 -3.90
C PHE A 746 14.28 -29.10 -2.80
N THR A 747 15.54 -28.78 -2.53
CA THR A 747 16.44 -29.57 -1.67
C THR A 747 16.76 -28.90 -0.32
N ASP A 748 16.54 -27.59 -0.19
CA ASP A 748 16.86 -26.82 1.02
C ASP A 748 15.78 -26.95 2.11
N GLN A 749 15.89 -28.03 2.92
CA GLN A 749 15.02 -28.32 4.06
C GLN A 749 14.96 -27.18 5.08
N GLN A 750 16.11 -26.57 5.39
CA GLN A 750 16.21 -25.60 6.48
C GLN A 750 15.53 -24.28 6.10
N ARG A 751 15.75 -23.83 4.85
CA ARG A 751 15.07 -22.64 4.33
C ARG A 751 13.58 -22.89 4.09
N PHE A 752 13.18 -24.10 3.67
CA PHE A 752 11.77 -24.46 3.60
C PHE A 752 11.08 -24.44 4.97
N LYS A 753 11.74 -24.96 6.02
CA LYS A 753 11.23 -24.88 7.40
C LYS A 753 11.03 -23.44 7.85
N GLN A 754 11.93 -22.54 7.46
CA GLN A 754 11.78 -21.10 7.70
C GLN A 754 10.54 -20.53 6.98
N PHE A 755 10.25 -20.94 5.74
CA PHE A 755 9.04 -20.52 5.01
C PHE A 755 7.73 -21.01 5.68
N VAL A 756 7.74 -22.23 6.24
CA VAL A 756 6.59 -22.78 7.00
C VAL A 756 6.35 -21.94 8.25
N SER A 757 7.39 -21.70 9.05
CA SER A 757 7.31 -20.93 10.29
C SER A 757 6.86 -19.48 10.04
N GLN A 758 7.43 -18.82 9.02
CA GLN A 758 7.02 -17.48 8.57
C GLN A 758 5.55 -17.46 8.08
N SER A 759 5.12 -18.48 7.33
CA SER A 759 3.74 -18.58 6.84
C SER A 759 2.74 -18.82 7.95
N LYS A 760 3.10 -19.64 8.95
CA LYS A 760 2.33 -19.90 10.17
C LYS A 760 2.15 -18.61 10.97
N ALA A 761 3.23 -17.94 11.34
CA ALA A 761 3.18 -16.65 12.05
C ALA A 761 2.38 -15.59 11.27
N ARG A 762 2.47 -15.56 9.94
CA ARG A 762 1.66 -14.68 9.07
C ARG A 762 0.16 -15.00 9.15
N MET A 763 -0.25 -16.26 9.22
CA MET A 763 -1.66 -16.66 9.38
C MET A 763 -2.19 -16.40 10.79
N GLU A 764 -1.38 -16.64 11.83
CA GLU A 764 -1.74 -16.33 13.22
C GLU A 764 -1.98 -14.83 13.44
N ASN A 765 -1.13 -13.97 12.86
CA ASN A 765 -1.35 -12.52 12.87
C ASN A 765 -2.57 -12.09 12.01
N ARG A 766 -2.82 -12.77 10.88
CA ARG A 766 -3.99 -12.52 10.02
C ARG A 766 -5.31 -12.87 10.72
N LEU A 767 -5.36 -13.95 11.51
CA LEU A 767 -6.51 -14.24 12.38
C LEU A 767 -6.81 -13.08 13.34
N ARG A 768 -5.78 -12.60 14.04
CA ARG A 768 -5.90 -11.65 15.15
C ARG A 768 -6.17 -10.20 14.76
N GLY A 769 -5.77 -9.79 13.55
CA GLY A 769 -5.97 -8.41 13.06
C GLY A 769 -6.70 -8.27 11.75
N SER A 770 -7.07 -9.38 11.12
CA SER A 770 -7.67 -9.43 9.78
C SER A 770 -8.75 -10.53 9.72
N GLY A 771 -9.34 -10.88 10.87
CA GLY A 771 -10.27 -12.02 11.02
C GLY A 771 -11.46 -11.97 10.06
N HIS A 772 -11.92 -10.79 9.65
CA HIS A 772 -12.94 -10.61 8.61
C HIS A 772 -12.58 -11.34 7.29
N GLY A 773 -11.32 -11.27 6.86
CA GLY A 773 -10.83 -11.94 5.66
C GLY A 773 -10.59 -13.44 5.83
N ILE A 774 -10.54 -13.92 7.08
CA ILE A 774 -10.59 -15.36 7.40
C ILE A 774 -12.04 -15.83 7.40
N ALA A 775 -12.96 -15.06 8.00
CA ALA A 775 -14.39 -15.34 8.01
C ALA A 775 -14.96 -15.39 6.59
N ALA A 776 -14.63 -14.42 5.72
CA ALA A 776 -14.97 -14.42 4.30
C ALA A 776 -14.53 -15.72 3.60
N ALA A 777 -13.22 -16.01 3.59
CA ALA A 777 -12.69 -17.22 2.96
C ALA A 777 -13.32 -18.53 3.52
N ARG A 778 -13.66 -18.55 4.82
CA ARG A 778 -14.32 -19.70 5.48
C ARG A 778 -15.80 -19.82 5.12
N MET A 779 -16.49 -18.72 4.81
CA MET A 779 -17.85 -18.72 4.25
C MET A 779 -17.82 -19.14 2.78
N ASP A 780 -16.95 -18.54 1.96
CA ASP A 780 -16.81 -18.85 0.54
C ASP A 780 -16.49 -20.33 0.33
N ALA A 781 -15.65 -20.91 1.19
CA ALA A 781 -15.31 -22.33 1.17
C ALA A 781 -16.47 -23.29 1.51
N LYS A 782 -17.55 -22.81 2.13
CA LYS A 782 -18.80 -23.57 2.31
C LYS A 782 -19.74 -23.36 1.12
N LEU A 783 -19.68 -22.20 0.47
CA LEU A 783 -20.61 -21.78 -0.58
C LEU A 783 -20.18 -22.23 -1.98
N ASN A 784 -18.90 -22.13 -2.35
CA ASN A 784 -18.41 -22.43 -3.70
C ASN A 784 -17.00 -23.06 -3.74
N VAL A 785 -16.64 -23.65 -4.89
CA VAL A 785 -15.38 -24.39 -5.07
C VAL A 785 -14.14 -23.47 -5.13
N ALA A 786 -14.26 -22.27 -5.71
CA ALA A 786 -13.15 -21.32 -5.78
C ALA A 786 -12.75 -20.79 -4.39
N GLY A 787 -13.74 -20.51 -3.56
CA GLY A 787 -13.57 -20.21 -2.14
C GLY A 787 -12.91 -21.36 -1.38
N TRP A 788 -13.34 -22.61 -1.63
CA TRP A 788 -12.75 -23.78 -0.97
C TRP A 788 -11.27 -23.94 -1.31
N ILE A 789 -10.89 -23.88 -2.60
CA ILE A 789 -9.48 -23.90 -3.06
C ILE A 789 -8.67 -22.76 -2.40
N SER A 790 -9.25 -21.56 -2.31
CA SER A 790 -8.59 -20.38 -1.71
C SER A 790 -8.39 -20.53 -0.20
N GLU A 791 -9.32 -21.20 0.50
CA GLU A 791 -9.25 -21.48 1.93
C GLU A 791 -8.21 -22.57 2.26
N GLN A 792 -7.99 -23.53 1.36
CA GLN A 792 -6.86 -24.47 1.44
C GLN A 792 -5.49 -23.78 1.27
N MET A 793 -5.42 -22.65 0.56
CA MET A 793 -4.18 -21.90 0.28
C MET A 793 -3.95 -20.66 1.17
N GLY A 794 -4.91 -20.29 2.02
CA GLY A 794 -4.80 -19.07 2.83
C GLY A 794 -5.85 -18.87 3.93
N GLY A 795 -6.68 -19.88 4.21
CA GLY A 795 -7.72 -19.85 5.25
C GLY A 795 -7.31 -20.56 6.53
N VAL A 796 -8.29 -21.08 7.28
CA VAL A 796 -8.05 -21.81 8.53
C VAL A 796 -7.43 -23.17 8.25
N SER A 797 -7.91 -23.88 7.22
CA SER A 797 -7.34 -25.18 6.82
C SER A 797 -5.87 -25.06 6.39
N TYR A 798 -5.45 -23.90 5.84
CA TYR A 798 -4.04 -23.63 5.53
C TYR A 798 -3.18 -23.47 6.80
N LEU A 799 -3.70 -22.86 7.87
CA LEU A 799 -2.99 -22.80 9.16
C LEU A 799 -2.88 -24.19 9.80
N GLU A 800 -3.95 -24.99 9.78
CA GLU A 800 -3.94 -26.38 10.27
C GLU A 800 -2.95 -27.25 9.46
N PHE A 801 -2.89 -27.05 8.15
CA PHE A 801 -1.89 -27.67 7.27
C PHE A 801 -0.46 -27.24 7.62
N LEU A 802 -0.22 -25.94 7.84
CA LEU A 802 1.11 -25.43 8.21
C LEU A 802 1.60 -25.99 9.55
N GLN A 803 0.71 -26.15 10.54
CA GLN A 803 1.02 -26.77 11.83
C GLN A 803 1.47 -28.22 11.66
N ALA A 804 0.76 -29.01 10.85
CA ALA A 804 1.15 -30.39 10.54
C ALA A 804 2.41 -30.50 9.64
N LEU A 805 2.61 -29.52 8.73
CA LEU A 805 3.74 -29.48 7.82
C LEU A 805 5.06 -29.17 8.55
N GLU A 806 5.03 -28.39 9.63
CA GLU A 806 6.20 -28.07 10.46
C GLU A 806 6.85 -29.34 11.02
N GLU A 807 6.05 -30.28 11.55
CA GLU A 807 6.51 -31.61 11.96
C GLU A 807 6.93 -32.47 10.77
N ARG A 808 6.16 -32.46 9.68
CA ARG A 808 6.45 -33.29 8.48
C ARG A 808 7.76 -32.89 7.81
N VAL A 809 8.18 -31.62 7.84
CA VAL A 809 9.46 -31.18 7.27
C VAL A 809 10.66 -31.76 8.02
N ASP A 810 10.55 -32.00 9.34
CA ASP A 810 11.59 -32.69 10.12
C ASP A 810 11.55 -34.21 9.94
N GLN A 811 10.36 -34.81 9.78
CA GLN A 811 10.17 -36.26 9.74
C GLN A 811 10.27 -36.88 8.32
N ASP A 812 9.80 -36.17 7.30
CA ASP A 812 9.64 -36.61 5.90
C ASP A 812 9.96 -35.46 4.92
N TRP A 813 11.19 -34.93 4.97
CA TRP A 813 11.63 -33.94 3.98
C TRP A 813 11.58 -34.50 2.54
N ALA A 814 11.87 -35.79 2.36
CA ALA A 814 11.87 -36.42 1.04
C ALA A 814 10.48 -36.42 0.39
N GLY A 815 9.42 -36.76 1.13
CA GLY A 815 8.06 -36.68 0.63
C GLY A 815 7.57 -35.25 0.43
N VAL A 816 7.99 -34.27 1.25
CA VAL A 816 7.68 -32.84 1.02
C VAL A 816 8.36 -32.33 -0.25
N SER A 817 9.65 -32.59 -0.41
CA SER A 817 10.43 -32.26 -1.61
C SER A 817 9.82 -32.88 -2.88
N SER A 818 9.47 -34.17 -2.83
CA SER A 818 8.78 -34.86 -3.93
C SER A 818 7.39 -34.28 -4.23
N SER A 819 6.69 -33.72 -3.23
CA SER A 819 5.39 -33.06 -3.42
C SER A 819 5.54 -31.73 -4.16
N LEU A 820 6.63 -30.99 -3.93
CA LEU A 820 6.95 -29.74 -4.66
C LEU A 820 7.30 -30.04 -6.14
N GLU A 821 8.05 -31.11 -6.39
CA GLU A 821 8.37 -31.53 -7.77
C GLU A 821 7.16 -32.14 -8.51
N GLU A 822 6.24 -32.79 -7.81
CA GLU A 822 4.94 -33.19 -8.39
C GLU A 822 4.11 -31.95 -8.80
N ILE A 823 4.13 -30.88 -7.99
CA ILE A 823 3.48 -29.60 -8.35
C ILE A 823 4.12 -29.00 -9.62
N ARG A 824 5.46 -28.94 -9.69
CA ARG A 824 6.18 -28.46 -10.90
C ARG A 824 5.77 -29.24 -12.14
N THR A 825 5.90 -30.56 -12.10
CA THR A 825 5.69 -31.45 -13.26
C THR A 825 4.22 -31.53 -13.70
N SER A 826 3.28 -31.26 -12.80
CA SER A 826 1.84 -31.16 -13.12
C SER A 826 1.44 -29.83 -13.77
N LEU A 827 2.17 -28.74 -13.49
CA LEU A 827 1.82 -27.38 -13.92
C LEU A 827 2.56 -26.89 -15.16
N LEU A 828 3.87 -27.15 -15.25
CA LEU A 828 4.72 -26.55 -16.27
C LEU A 828 4.54 -27.24 -17.62
N SER A 829 3.55 -26.77 -18.36
CA SER A 829 3.20 -27.27 -19.69
C SER A 829 2.99 -26.11 -20.66
N LYS A 830 3.48 -26.27 -21.89
CA LYS A 830 3.14 -25.40 -23.03
C LYS A 830 1.66 -25.49 -23.39
N ASN A 831 1.07 -26.69 -23.30
CA ASN A 831 -0.34 -26.92 -23.54
C ASN A 831 -1.16 -26.32 -22.39
N GLY A 832 -2.08 -25.41 -22.69
CA GLY A 832 -2.92 -24.72 -21.70
C GLY A 832 -2.28 -23.48 -21.06
N CYS A 833 -1.06 -23.11 -21.47
CA CYS A 833 -0.44 -21.85 -21.09
C CYS A 833 -1.17 -20.65 -21.75
N LEU A 834 -1.11 -19.49 -21.10
CA LEU A 834 -1.50 -18.19 -21.63
C LEU A 834 -0.42 -17.18 -21.26
N ILE A 835 -0.02 -16.32 -22.19
CA ILE A 835 0.92 -15.23 -21.92
C ILE A 835 0.22 -13.89 -22.10
N ASN A 836 0.49 -12.96 -21.18
CA ASN A 836 0.08 -11.57 -21.24
C ASN A 836 1.31 -10.68 -21.41
N MET A 837 1.22 -9.63 -22.22
CA MET A 837 2.31 -8.69 -22.48
C MET A 837 1.80 -7.26 -22.52
N THR A 838 2.41 -6.37 -21.76
CA THR A 838 2.10 -4.93 -21.78
C THR A 838 3.37 -4.11 -21.99
N ALA A 839 3.42 -3.39 -23.11
CA ALA A 839 4.49 -2.46 -23.52
C ALA A 839 4.00 -1.60 -24.71
N ASP A 840 4.80 -0.66 -25.20
CA ASP A 840 4.56 -0.03 -26.50
C ASP A 840 4.71 -1.04 -27.66
N GLY A 841 4.10 -0.77 -28.82
CA GLY A 841 4.08 -1.72 -29.94
C GLY A 841 5.44 -2.12 -30.49
N LYS A 842 6.47 -1.26 -30.37
CA LYS A 842 7.85 -1.62 -30.77
C LYS A 842 8.44 -2.63 -29.81
N ASN A 843 8.32 -2.39 -28.51
CA ASN A 843 8.86 -3.26 -27.47
C ASN A 843 8.06 -4.57 -27.33
N LEU A 844 6.75 -4.57 -27.63
CA LEU A 844 5.96 -5.79 -27.85
C LEU A 844 6.54 -6.62 -29.02
N THR A 845 6.59 -6.04 -30.23
CA THR A 845 7.06 -6.72 -31.45
C THR A 845 8.48 -7.27 -31.31
N ASN A 846 9.39 -6.50 -30.69
CA ASN A 846 10.77 -6.91 -30.45
C ASN A 846 10.91 -8.13 -29.52
N SER A 847 9.87 -8.43 -28.73
CA SER A 847 9.88 -9.41 -27.64
C SER A 847 9.21 -10.74 -27.99
N GLU A 848 8.37 -10.78 -29.03
CA GLU A 848 7.71 -12.01 -29.50
C GLU A 848 8.70 -13.17 -29.74
N LYS A 849 9.90 -12.86 -30.24
CA LYS A 849 11.00 -13.83 -30.43
C LYS A 849 11.57 -14.43 -29.13
N TYR A 850 11.55 -13.66 -28.03
CA TYR A 850 12.02 -14.13 -26.72
C TYR A 850 10.92 -14.97 -26.04
N VAL A 851 9.66 -14.60 -26.22
CA VAL A 851 8.49 -15.42 -25.85
C VAL A 851 8.52 -16.76 -26.59
N SER A 852 8.71 -16.74 -27.91
CA SER A 852 8.86 -17.95 -28.74
C SER A 852 9.97 -18.88 -28.22
N LYS A 853 11.16 -18.32 -27.96
CA LYS A 853 12.30 -19.05 -27.35
C LYS A 853 11.96 -19.66 -25.98
N PHE A 854 11.29 -18.92 -25.10
CA PHE A 854 10.84 -19.42 -23.78
C PHE A 854 9.82 -20.55 -23.90
N LEU A 855 8.82 -20.39 -24.79
CA LEU A 855 7.78 -21.38 -25.03
C LEU A 855 8.31 -22.69 -25.63
N ASP A 856 9.47 -22.68 -26.29
CA ASP A 856 10.13 -23.89 -26.79
C ASP A 856 10.99 -24.61 -25.73
N LEU A 857 11.26 -23.98 -24.58
CA LEU A 857 11.85 -24.61 -23.40
C LEU A 857 10.79 -25.25 -22.48
N LEU A 858 9.51 -24.85 -22.58
CA LEU A 858 8.44 -25.40 -21.76
C LEU A 858 8.09 -26.85 -22.16
N PRO A 859 7.85 -27.76 -21.19
CA PRO A 859 7.45 -29.13 -21.48
C PRO A 859 6.18 -29.20 -22.33
N SER A 860 6.24 -29.94 -23.44
CA SER A 860 5.07 -30.25 -24.25
C SER A 860 4.47 -31.58 -23.77
N SER A 861 3.64 -31.52 -22.73
CA SER A 861 3.02 -32.73 -22.17
C SER A 861 2.21 -33.49 -23.22
N LYS A 862 2.58 -34.76 -23.44
CA LYS A 862 1.82 -35.71 -24.26
C LYS A 862 0.65 -36.34 -23.52
N SER A 863 0.54 -36.09 -22.21
CA SER A 863 -0.55 -36.62 -21.40
C SER A 863 -1.72 -35.65 -21.45
N SER A 864 -2.86 -36.12 -21.95
CA SER A 864 -4.17 -35.61 -21.51
C SER A 864 -4.36 -36.03 -20.06
N VAL A 865 -3.71 -35.31 -19.13
CA VAL A 865 -3.97 -35.47 -17.70
C VAL A 865 -5.45 -35.15 -17.49
N GLU A 866 -6.23 -36.14 -17.03
CA GLU A 866 -7.63 -35.91 -16.72
C GLU A 866 -7.73 -34.82 -15.66
N ALA A 867 -8.63 -33.86 -15.88
CA ALA A 867 -8.80 -32.73 -14.99
C ALA A 867 -9.16 -33.20 -13.57
N ALA A 868 -8.38 -32.80 -12.57
CA ALA A 868 -8.61 -33.18 -11.20
C ALA A 868 -9.98 -32.65 -10.73
N ALA A 869 -10.82 -33.56 -10.24
CA ALA A 869 -12.20 -33.27 -9.87
C ALA A 869 -12.29 -32.62 -8.48
N TRP A 870 -11.91 -31.34 -8.37
CA TRP A 870 -12.00 -30.55 -7.14
C TRP A 870 -13.43 -30.15 -6.74
N ASN A 871 -14.42 -31.05 -6.82
CA ASN A 871 -15.78 -30.73 -6.35
C ASN A 871 -15.90 -30.93 -4.83
N ALA A 872 -15.15 -30.11 -4.09
CA ALA A 872 -15.11 -30.10 -2.64
C ALA A 872 -15.56 -28.74 -2.09
N ARG A 873 -16.26 -28.78 -0.95
CA ARG A 873 -16.67 -27.62 -0.13
C ARG A 873 -16.59 -28.04 1.33
N LEU A 874 -16.42 -27.08 2.24
CA LEU A 874 -16.57 -27.30 3.68
C LEU A 874 -18.03 -27.58 4.04
N SER A 875 -18.26 -28.25 5.17
CA SER A 875 -19.61 -28.55 5.66
C SER A 875 -20.41 -27.27 5.91
N PRO A 876 -21.69 -27.20 5.48
CA PRO A 876 -22.56 -26.07 5.78
C PRO A 876 -22.83 -25.97 7.29
N GLY A 877 -23.13 -24.76 7.76
CA GLY A 877 -23.37 -24.47 9.18
C GLY A 877 -22.37 -23.47 9.75
N ASN A 878 -22.82 -22.73 10.76
CA ASN A 878 -22.12 -21.59 11.33
C ASN A 878 -20.88 -22.02 12.14
N GLU A 879 -19.81 -21.24 12.09
CA GLU A 879 -18.57 -21.48 12.84
C GLU A 879 -18.16 -20.23 13.63
N ALA A 880 -17.71 -20.42 14.87
CA ALA A 880 -17.01 -19.40 15.64
C ALA A 880 -15.56 -19.85 15.83
N ILE A 881 -14.64 -19.12 15.20
CA ILE A 881 -13.20 -19.32 15.29
C ILE A 881 -12.72 -18.55 16.52
N VAL A 882 -12.47 -19.27 17.61
CA VAL A 882 -12.05 -18.71 18.89
C VAL A 882 -10.56 -18.37 18.84
N ILE A 883 -10.26 -17.12 19.18
CA ILE A 883 -8.91 -16.58 19.40
C ILE A 883 -8.91 -15.69 20.64
N PRO A 884 -7.77 -15.49 21.34
CA PRO A 884 -7.66 -14.38 22.28
C PRO A 884 -7.77 -13.06 21.50
N THR A 885 -8.79 -12.26 21.78
CA THR A 885 -9.04 -10.94 21.19
C THR A 885 -9.93 -10.10 22.10
N GLN A 886 -9.82 -8.77 22.00
CA GLN A 886 -10.73 -7.79 22.62
C GLN A 886 -11.79 -7.27 21.62
N VAL A 887 -11.68 -7.67 20.35
CA VAL A 887 -12.58 -7.24 19.26
C VAL A 887 -12.83 -8.39 18.30
N ASN A 888 -14.06 -8.50 17.83
CA ASN A 888 -14.53 -9.58 16.98
C ASN A 888 -14.47 -9.19 15.49
N TYR A 889 -14.67 -10.19 14.65
CA TYR A 889 -14.88 -10.05 13.22
C TYR A 889 -16.07 -10.91 12.83
N VAL A 890 -17.20 -10.28 12.55
CA VAL A 890 -18.45 -10.98 12.24
C VAL A 890 -18.61 -11.08 10.73
N GLY A 891 -19.06 -12.23 10.24
CA GLY A 891 -19.41 -12.42 8.84
C GLY A 891 -20.72 -13.20 8.68
N LYS A 892 -21.52 -12.86 7.66
CA LYS A 892 -22.67 -13.65 7.21
C LYS A 892 -22.81 -13.60 5.69
N ALA A 893 -22.91 -14.74 5.02
CA ALA A 893 -22.93 -14.81 3.56
C ALA A 893 -23.84 -15.90 2.98
N ALA A 894 -24.37 -15.66 1.78
CA ALA A 894 -25.10 -16.67 0.99
C ALA A 894 -24.89 -16.45 -0.51
N ASN A 895 -25.10 -17.48 -1.32
CA ASN A 895 -25.23 -17.29 -2.77
C ASN A 895 -26.63 -16.75 -3.10
N ILE A 896 -26.71 -15.53 -3.63
CA ILE A 896 -27.99 -14.92 -4.00
C ILE A 896 -28.51 -15.37 -5.37
N TYR A 897 -27.69 -15.95 -6.24
CA TYR A 897 -28.16 -16.56 -7.49
C TYR A 897 -29.02 -17.82 -7.24
N ASP A 898 -28.86 -18.49 -6.09
CA ASP A 898 -29.71 -19.61 -5.65
C ASP A 898 -31.19 -19.20 -5.37
N THR A 899 -31.49 -17.89 -5.38
CA THR A 899 -32.88 -17.38 -5.36
C THR A 899 -33.53 -17.38 -6.76
N GLY A 900 -32.75 -17.58 -7.82
CA GLY A 900 -33.12 -17.28 -9.20
C GLY A 900 -32.71 -15.89 -9.68
N TYR A 901 -32.24 -15.01 -8.78
CA TYR A 901 -31.74 -13.67 -9.14
C TYR A 901 -30.71 -13.73 -10.27
N GLN A 902 -30.90 -12.89 -11.28
CA GLN A 902 -29.97 -12.72 -12.39
C GLN A 902 -29.22 -11.41 -12.21
N LEU A 903 -27.89 -11.45 -12.31
CA LEU A 903 -27.05 -10.26 -12.18
C LEU A 903 -27.56 -9.11 -13.05
N ASN A 904 -27.72 -7.94 -12.42
CA ASN A 904 -27.93 -6.65 -13.05
C ASN A 904 -26.95 -5.63 -12.44
N GLY A 905 -26.48 -4.67 -13.24
CA GLY A 905 -25.52 -3.64 -12.81
C GLY A 905 -25.95 -2.81 -11.59
N SER A 906 -27.25 -2.64 -11.35
CA SER A 906 -27.78 -1.99 -10.14
C SER A 906 -27.29 -2.63 -8.84
N ALA A 907 -26.97 -3.93 -8.82
CA ALA A 907 -26.46 -4.59 -7.62
C ALA A 907 -25.12 -4.02 -7.13
N TYR A 908 -24.27 -3.48 -8.03
CA TYR A 908 -23.04 -2.77 -7.63
C TYR A 908 -23.37 -1.48 -6.88
N VAL A 909 -24.35 -0.72 -7.38
CA VAL A 909 -24.84 0.53 -6.76
C VAL A 909 -25.47 0.28 -5.40
N ILE A 910 -26.34 -0.73 -5.33
CA ILE A 910 -27.05 -1.10 -4.10
C ILE A 910 -26.06 -1.63 -3.05
N SER A 911 -25.08 -2.46 -3.43
CA SER A 911 -24.05 -2.97 -2.51
C SER A 911 -23.17 -1.84 -1.95
N LYS A 912 -22.74 -0.88 -2.78
CA LYS A 912 -21.99 0.29 -2.31
C LYS A 912 -22.83 1.16 -1.38
N HIS A 913 -24.12 1.36 -1.70
CA HIS A 913 -25.04 2.14 -0.86
C HIS A 913 -25.28 1.49 0.51
N ILE A 914 -25.46 0.16 0.58
CA ILE A 914 -25.61 -0.59 1.85
C ILE A 914 -24.38 -0.38 2.75
N SER A 915 -23.17 -0.50 2.20
CA SER A 915 -21.92 -0.26 2.94
C SER A 915 -21.81 1.18 3.44
N ASN A 916 -22.07 2.16 2.57
CA ASN A 916 -21.85 3.58 2.83
C ASN A 916 -23.02 4.27 3.59
N THR A 917 -24.05 3.53 3.99
CA THR A 917 -25.18 4.02 4.81
C THR A 917 -25.48 3.03 5.92
N TRP A 918 -26.38 2.07 5.71
CA TRP A 918 -26.89 1.14 6.72
C TRP A 918 -25.79 0.47 7.56
N LEU A 919 -24.72 -0.04 6.94
CA LEU A 919 -23.66 -0.74 7.69
C LEU A 919 -22.69 0.24 8.36
N TRP A 920 -22.39 1.39 7.74
CA TRP A 920 -21.63 2.46 8.37
C TRP A 920 -22.34 2.98 9.63
N ASP A 921 -23.60 3.37 9.50
CA ASP A 921 -24.40 3.97 10.57
C ASP A 921 -24.64 2.97 11.72
N ARG A 922 -24.97 1.71 11.40
CA ARG A 922 -25.39 0.72 12.40
C ARG A 922 -24.25 -0.11 12.99
N VAL A 923 -23.22 -0.44 12.21
CA VAL A 923 -22.09 -1.27 12.68
C VAL A 923 -20.95 -0.40 13.19
N ARG A 924 -20.57 0.66 12.46
CA ARG A 924 -19.49 1.58 12.87
C ARG A 924 -19.98 2.64 13.84
N VAL A 925 -20.85 3.56 13.41
CA VAL A 925 -21.22 4.75 14.22
C VAL A 925 -22.00 4.36 15.48
N SER A 926 -23.11 3.65 15.33
CA SER A 926 -23.94 3.21 16.47
C SER A 926 -23.42 1.94 17.16
N GLY A 927 -22.74 1.05 16.43
CA GLY A 927 -22.28 -0.23 16.95
C GLY A 927 -20.90 -0.17 17.63
N GLY A 928 -20.10 0.85 17.34
CA GLY A 928 -18.75 1.02 17.88
C GLY A 928 -17.67 0.15 17.23
N ALA A 929 -17.98 -0.57 16.15
CA ALA A 929 -16.96 -1.27 15.37
C ALA A 929 -16.09 -0.27 14.60
N TYR A 930 -14.83 -0.63 14.31
CA TYR A 930 -14.03 0.22 13.42
C TYR A 930 -14.60 0.26 11.99
N GLY A 931 -15.26 -0.81 11.52
CA GLY A 931 -15.95 -0.80 10.23
C GLY A 931 -16.97 -1.93 10.06
N GLY A 932 -17.98 -1.69 9.22
CA GLY A 932 -18.91 -2.69 8.72
C GLY A 932 -19.23 -2.42 7.25
N PHE A 933 -19.27 -3.46 6.44
CA PHE A 933 -19.43 -3.35 4.98
C PHE A 933 -19.98 -4.67 4.40
N CYS A 934 -20.41 -4.61 3.15
CA CYS A 934 -20.76 -5.80 2.37
C CYS A 934 -19.96 -5.87 1.06
N ASP A 935 -19.74 -7.09 0.61
CA ASP A 935 -19.09 -7.45 -0.65
C ASP A 935 -20.00 -8.38 -1.47
N PHE A 936 -19.90 -8.30 -2.79
CA PHE A 936 -20.71 -9.12 -3.70
C PHE A 936 -19.86 -9.63 -4.86
N ASP A 937 -19.40 -10.89 -4.74
CA ASP A 937 -18.72 -11.58 -5.83
C ASP A 937 -19.73 -11.94 -6.93
N THR A 938 -19.78 -11.12 -7.97
CA THR A 938 -20.69 -11.31 -9.10
C THR A 938 -20.28 -12.47 -10.03
N HIS A 939 -19.17 -13.14 -9.75
CA HIS A 939 -18.74 -14.35 -10.44
C HIS A 939 -19.31 -15.63 -9.80
N SER A 940 -19.24 -15.79 -8.48
CA SER A 940 -19.89 -16.91 -7.77
C SER A 940 -21.37 -16.68 -7.46
N GLY A 941 -21.76 -15.42 -7.23
CA GLY A 941 -23.07 -15.03 -6.68
C GLY A 941 -23.11 -14.90 -5.17
N VAL A 942 -21.98 -15.06 -4.47
CA VAL A 942 -21.92 -14.88 -3.01
C VAL A 942 -22.01 -13.40 -2.65
N PHE A 943 -23.02 -13.05 -1.84
CA PHE A 943 -23.10 -11.78 -1.13
C PHE A 943 -22.69 -12.01 0.32
N SER A 944 -21.77 -11.18 0.82
CA SER A 944 -21.14 -11.30 2.14
C SER A 944 -21.27 -10.00 2.92
N PHE A 945 -21.77 -10.07 4.16
CA PHE A 945 -21.65 -9.02 5.17
C PHE A 945 -20.42 -9.28 6.05
N LEU A 946 -19.68 -8.23 6.42
CA LEU A 946 -18.46 -8.31 7.22
C LEU A 946 -18.34 -7.13 8.22
N SER A 947 -17.76 -7.37 9.40
CA SER A 947 -17.33 -6.33 10.34
C SER A 947 -15.86 -6.45 10.72
N TYR A 948 -15.26 -5.32 11.07
CA TYR A 948 -13.84 -5.17 11.35
C TYR A 948 -13.61 -4.49 12.70
N ARG A 949 -12.92 -5.21 13.62
CA ARG A 949 -12.68 -4.79 15.01
C ARG A 949 -14.00 -4.35 15.68
N ASP A 950 -14.92 -5.29 15.79
CA ASP A 950 -16.29 -5.11 16.26
C ASP A 950 -16.40 -5.48 17.76
N PRO A 951 -16.87 -4.59 18.65
CA PRO A 951 -17.10 -4.93 20.05
C PRO A 951 -18.35 -5.78 20.29
N ASN A 952 -19.09 -6.15 19.24
CA ASN A 952 -20.30 -6.98 19.31
C ASN A 952 -20.10 -8.32 18.57
N LEU A 953 -21.14 -9.16 18.62
CA LEU A 953 -21.20 -10.41 17.86
C LEU A 953 -22.61 -10.65 17.29
N LEU A 954 -23.60 -10.98 18.14
CA LEU A 954 -24.96 -11.26 17.67
C LEU A 954 -25.71 -10.01 17.17
N LYS A 955 -25.53 -8.84 17.82
CA LYS A 955 -26.16 -7.59 17.36
C LYS A 955 -25.78 -7.24 15.92
N THR A 956 -24.54 -7.53 15.52
CA THR A 956 -24.05 -7.26 14.16
C THR A 956 -24.73 -8.17 13.14
N LEU A 957 -24.97 -9.44 13.49
CA LEU A 957 -25.79 -10.34 12.66
C LEU A 957 -27.23 -9.82 12.52
N ASP A 958 -27.81 -9.24 13.58
CA ASP A 958 -29.15 -8.66 13.53
C ASP A 958 -29.22 -7.40 12.65
N VAL A 959 -28.14 -6.60 12.59
CA VAL A 959 -28.00 -5.48 11.64
C VAL A 959 -27.94 -5.98 10.20
N TYR A 960 -27.16 -7.03 9.91
CA TYR A 960 -27.15 -7.66 8.59
C TYR A 960 -28.54 -8.17 8.19
N ASP A 961 -29.21 -8.82 9.14
CA ASP A 961 -30.58 -9.33 9.01
C ASP A 961 -31.66 -8.23 9.02
N GLY A 962 -31.29 -6.96 9.22
CA GLY A 962 -32.13 -5.79 9.01
C GLY A 962 -32.07 -5.23 7.58
N THR A 963 -31.00 -5.52 6.81
CA THR A 963 -30.70 -4.87 5.53
C THR A 963 -31.83 -4.98 4.49
N GLY A 964 -32.52 -6.13 4.42
CA GLY A 964 -33.65 -6.31 3.51
C GLY A 964 -34.87 -5.46 3.87
N ALA A 965 -35.10 -5.17 5.15
CA ALA A 965 -36.15 -4.23 5.58
C ALA A 965 -35.76 -2.79 5.22
N PHE A 966 -34.54 -2.38 5.56
CA PHE A 966 -33.96 -1.08 5.17
C PHE A 966 -34.15 -0.79 3.67
N LEU A 967 -33.78 -1.71 2.78
CA LEU A 967 -33.93 -1.52 1.32
C LEU A 967 -35.39 -1.42 0.85
N ARG A 968 -36.33 -2.13 1.48
CA ARG A 968 -37.76 -2.07 1.15
C ARG A 968 -38.39 -0.77 1.62
N GLU A 969 -38.00 -0.29 2.80
CA GLU A 969 -38.51 0.92 3.44
C GLU A 969 -37.81 2.20 2.94
N LEU A 970 -36.65 2.09 2.28
CA LEU A 970 -35.88 3.20 1.73
C LEU A 970 -36.73 4.14 0.86
N GLU A 971 -36.74 5.42 1.23
CA GLU A 971 -37.11 6.53 0.35
C GLU A 971 -35.83 7.25 -0.08
N MET A 972 -35.70 7.57 -1.35
CA MET A 972 -34.47 8.13 -1.92
C MET A 972 -34.83 9.11 -3.04
N ASP A 973 -34.22 10.29 -3.01
CA ASP A 973 -34.42 11.31 -4.04
C ASP A 973 -33.46 11.14 -5.23
N HIS A 974 -33.63 11.98 -6.25
CA HIS A 974 -32.84 11.90 -7.48
C HIS A 974 -31.35 12.26 -7.27
N ASP A 975 -31.03 13.16 -6.33
CA ASP A 975 -29.64 13.52 -6.02
C ASP A 975 -28.91 12.36 -5.35
N THR A 976 -29.52 11.77 -4.32
CA THR A 976 -28.99 10.63 -3.57
C THR A 976 -28.76 9.41 -4.49
N LEU A 977 -29.71 9.13 -5.39
CA LEU A 977 -29.57 8.08 -6.40
C LEU A 977 -28.45 8.41 -7.40
N SER A 978 -28.34 9.65 -7.85
CA SER A 978 -27.29 10.08 -8.78
C SER A 978 -25.90 9.95 -8.14
N LYS A 979 -25.72 10.40 -6.89
CA LYS A 979 -24.49 10.25 -6.11
C LYS A 979 -24.10 8.77 -6.00
N ALA A 980 -25.04 7.89 -5.61
CA ALA A 980 -24.77 6.45 -5.52
C ALA A 980 -24.29 5.85 -6.86
N ILE A 981 -24.90 6.24 -7.99
CA ILE A 981 -24.47 5.81 -9.34
C ILE A 981 -23.07 6.36 -9.66
N ILE A 982 -22.80 7.65 -9.41
CA ILE A 982 -21.49 8.28 -9.65
C ILE A 982 -20.39 7.57 -8.85
N GLY A 983 -20.59 7.39 -7.55
CA GLY A 983 -19.63 6.72 -6.68
C GLY A 983 -19.35 5.27 -7.10
N THR A 984 -20.34 4.56 -7.65
CA THR A 984 -20.12 3.21 -8.21
C THR A 984 -19.37 3.22 -9.54
N ILE A 985 -19.61 4.22 -10.39
CA ILE A 985 -18.79 4.41 -11.60
C ILE A 985 -17.34 4.74 -11.23
N GLY A 986 -17.10 5.50 -10.16
CA GLY A 986 -15.76 5.79 -9.64
C GLY A 986 -14.93 4.54 -9.31
N ASP A 987 -15.56 3.50 -8.76
CA ASP A 987 -14.88 2.21 -8.51
C ASP A 987 -14.60 1.46 -9.83
N VAL A 988 -15.57 1.45 -10.75
CA VAL A 988 -15.52 0.71 -12.04
C VAL A 988 -14.53 1.32 -13.03
N ASP A 989 -14.37 2.65 -13.01
CA ASP A 989 -13.43 3.43 -13.83
C ASP A 989 -12.20 3.90 -13.05
N SER A 990 -11.96 3.33 -11.86
CA SER A 990 -10.82 3.67 -11.00
C SER A 990 -9.50 3.66 -11.79
N TYR A 991 -8.68 4.70 -11.61
CA TYR A 991 -7.49 4.90 -12.44
C TYR A 991 -6.49 3.75 -12.28
N GLN A 992 -5.99 3.28 -13.42
CA GLN A 992 -5.05 2.18 -13.51
C GLN A 992 -3.80 2.58 -14.29
N LEU A 993 -2.63 2.33 -13.71
CA LEU A 993 -1.36 2.38 -14.43
C LEU A 993 -1.30 1.31 -15.54
N PRO A 994 -0.41 1.46 -16.55
CA PRO A 994 -0.40 0.60 -17.73
C PRO A 994 -0.37 -0.91 -17.43
N ASP A 995 0.44 -1.35 -16.46
CA ASP A 995 0.52 -2.77 -16.08
C ASP A 995 -0.76 -3.26 -15.40
N ALA A 996 -1.43 -2.41 -14.62
CA ALA A 996 -2.73 -2.69 -14.02
C ALA A 996 -3.87 -2.71 -15.06
N LYS A 997 -3.81 -1.83 -16.08
CA LYS A 997 -4.74 -1.86 -17.25
C LYS A 997 -4.61 -3.20 -17.99
N GLY A 998 -3.38 -3.63 -18.29
CA GLY A 998 -3.09 -4.93 -18.91
C GLY A 998 -3.51 -6.12 -18.04
N TYR A 999 -3.11 -6.14 -16.76
CA TYR A 999 -3.46 -7.22 -15.81
C TYR A 999 -4.96 -7.35 -15.59
N SER A 1000 -5.69 -6.23 -15.49
CA SER A 1000 -7.16 -6.25 -15.40
C SER A 1000 -7.81 -6.79 -16.67
N SER A 1001 -7.21 -6.57 -17.84
CA SER A 1001 -7.65 -7.17 -19.11
C SER A 1001 -7.41 -8.68 -19.13
N LEU A 1002 -6.25 -9.15 -18.64
CA LEU A 1002 -5.97 -10.58 -18.43
C LEU A 1002 -7.01 -11.24 -17.51
N LEU A 1003 -7.33 -10.62 -16.37
CA LEU A 1003 -8.34 -11.18 -15.46
C LEU A 1003 -9.72 -11.23 -16.12
N ARG A 1004 -10.14 -10.18 -16.85
CA ARG A 1004 -11.38 -10.21 -17.65
C ARG A 1004 -11.39 -11.34 -18.68
N TYR A 1005 -10.26 -11.56 -19.36
CA TYR A 1005 -10.10 -12.66 -20.33
C TYR A 1005 -10.25 -14.03 -19.67
N LEU A 1006 -9.56 -14.26 -18.54
CA LEU A 1006 -9.62 -15.51 -17.78
C LEU A 1006 -11.01 -15.81 -17.19
N LEU A 1007 -11.76 -14.77 -16.82
CA LEU A 1007 -13.10 -14.86 -16.26
C LEU A 1007 -14.22 -14.83 -17.32
N GLY A 1008 -13.88 -14.69 -18.61
CA GLY A 1008 -14.84 -14.68 -19.73
C GLY A 1008 -15.71 -13.41 -19.80
N ILE A 1009 -15.22 -12.28 -19.26
CA ILE A 1009 -15.93 -11.01 -19.21
C ILE A 1009 -15.65 -10.25 -20.51
N THR A 1010 -16.61 -10.18 -21.43
CA THR A 1010 -16.46 -9.47 -22.70
C THR A 1010 -16.77 -7.97 -22.56
N GLU A 1011 -16.36 -7.18 -23.55
CA GLU A 1011 -16.61 -5.73 -23.58
C GLU A 1011 -18.12 -5.41 -23.75
N GLU A 1012 -18.89 -6.28 -24.43
CA GLU A 1012 -20.35 -6.16 -24.51
C GLU A 1012 -21.02 -6.38 -23.14
N GLU A 1013 -20.54 -7.35 -22.34
CA GLU A 1013 -21.03 -7.56 -20.98
C GLU A 1013 -20.61 -6.38 -20.07
N ARG A 1014 -19.37 -5.86 -20.19
CA ARG A 1014 -18.96 -4.63 -19.46
C ARG A 1014 -19.87 -3.45 -19.80
N LYS A 1015 -20.13 -3.22 -21.10
CA LYS A 1015 -21.01 -2.15 -21.57
C LYS A 1015 -22.42 -2.32 -21.01
N LYS A 1016 -23.01 -3.51 -21.13
CA LYS A 1016 -24.31 -3.83 -20.55
C LYS A 1016 -24.36 -3.54 -19.04
N ARG A 1017 -23.34 -3.96 -18.26
CA ARG A 1017 -23.33 -3.70 -16.81
C ARG A 1017 -23.17 -2.22 -16.49
N ARG A 1018 -22.46 -1.45 -17.31
CA ARG A 1018 -22.38 0.01 -17.21
C ARG A 1018 -23.72 0.68 -17.52
N GLU A 1019 -24.40 0.27 -18.59
CA GLU A 1019 -25.74 0.76 -18.94
C GLU A 1019 -26.76 0.45 -17.82
N GLU A 1020 -26.69 -0.73 -17.21
CA GLU A 1020 -27.49 -1.11 -16.04
C GLU A 1020 -27.14 -0.30 -14.77
N ILE A 1021 -25.85 -0.04 -14.48
CA ILE A 1021 -25.43 0.87 -13.39
C ILE A 1021 -26.03 2.26 -13.61
N LEU A 1022 -25.84 2.84 -14.80
CA LEU A 1022 -26.28 4.19 -15.16
C LEU A 1022 -27.81 4.36 -15.24
N SER A 1023 -28.58 3.26 -15.25
CA SER A 1023 -30.05 3.25 -15.27
C SER A 1023 -30.69 2.71 -13.98
N THR A 1024 -29.89 2.51 -12.92
CA THR A 1024 -30.37 2.09 -11.59
C THR A 1024 -31.48 3.01 -11.08
N SER A 1025 -32.51 2.44 -10.46
CA SER A 1025 -33.67 3.15 -9.91
C SER A 1025 -34.03 2.68 -8.51
N LEU A 1026 -34.87 3.43 -7.80
CA LEU A 1026 -35.41 3.04 -6.48
C LEU A 1026 -36.20 1.71 -6.52
N LYS A 1027 -36.68 1.28 -7.71
CA LYS A 1027 -37.33 -0.03 -7.87
C LYS A 1027 -36.31 -1.17 -7.64
N ASP A 1028 -35.11 -1.03 -8.20
CA ASP A 1028 -34.07 -2.06 -8.14
C ASP A 1028 -33.57 -2.26 -6.70
N PHE A 1029 -33.47 -1.17 -5.92
CA PHE A 1029 -33.20 -1.22 -4.48
C PHE A 1029 -34.24 -2.07 -3.73
N LYS A 1030 -35.53 -1.82 -3.96
CA LYS A 1030 -36.62 -2.53 -3.27
C LYS A 1030 -36.72 -4.00 -3.70
N GLU A 1031 -36.49 -4.31 -4.98
CA GLU A 1031 -36.43 -5.70 -5.48
C GLU A 1031 -35.20 -6.44 -4.95
N PHE A 1032 -34.03 -5.78 -4.83
CA PHE A 1032 -32.85 -6.36 -4.19
C PHE A 1032 -33.04 -6.56 -2.67
N GLY A 1033 -33.93 -5.79 -2.04
CA GLY A 1033 -34.41 -6.01 -0.67
C GLY A 1033 -35.08 -7.37 -0.45
N GLU A 1034 -35.72 -7.93 -1.46
CA GLU A 1034 -36.27 -9.30 -1.44
C GLU A 1034 -35.20 -10.36 -1.76
N VAL A 1035 -34.21 -10.04 -2.60
CA VAL A 1035 -33.10 -10.93 -2.92
C VAL A 1035 -32.17 -11.13 -1.71
N ILE A 1036 -31.81 -10.05 -1.02
CA ILE A 1036 -30.89 -10.07 0.13
C ILE A 1036 -31.49 -10.79 1.35
N GLN A 1037 -32.82 -10.89 1.43
CA GLN A 1037 -33.52 -11.70 2.43
C GLN A 1037 -33.03 -13.15 2.47
N ALA A 1038 -32.53 -13.70 1.34
CA ALA A 1038 -31.93 -15.03 1.32
C ALA A 1038 -30.63 -15.15 2.14
N VAL A 1039 -29.86 -14.06 2.30
CA VAL A 1039 -28.68 -14.06 3.19
C VAL A 1039 -29.11 -14.15 4.66
N LYS A 1040 -30.25 -13.56 5.01
CA LYS A 1040 -30.84 -13.71 6.34
C LYS A 1040 -31.33 -15.14 6.60
N ASP A 1041 -32.14 -15.66 5.68
CA ASP A 1041 -32.89 -16.90 5.85
C ASP A 1041 -32.06 -18.18 5.65
N LYS A 1042 -30.99 -18.11 4.84
CA LYS A 1042 -30.15 -19.27 4.44
C LYS A 1042 -28.64 -19.04 4.60
N GLY A 1043 -28.21 -17.82 4.92
CA GLY A 1043 -26.79 -17.48 4.96
C GLY A 1043 -26.06 -18.11 6.14
N VAL A 1044 -24.82 -18.52 5.89
CA VAL A 1044 -23.92 -19.04 6.92
C VAL A 1044 -23.23 -17.89 7.63
N SER A 1045 -23.18 -17.94 8.96
CA SER A 1045 -22.39 -17.02 9.78
C SER A 1045 -21.03 -17.64 10.11
N VAL A 1046 -19.94 -16.89 9.89
CA VAL A 1046 -18.63 -17.20 10.47
C VAL A 1046 -18.14 -16.01 11.26
N ALA A 1047 -17.73 -16.23 12.50
CA ALA A 1047 -17.11 -15.21 13.35
C ALA A 1047 -15.67 -15.60 13.69
N VAL A 1048 -14.80 -14.61 13.84
CA VAL A 1048 -13.50 -14.74 14.53
C VAL A 1048 -13.60 -13.88 15.79
N ALA A 1049 -13.59 -14.51 16.98
CA ALA A 1049 -14.10 -13.87 18.20
C ALA A 1049 -13.42 -14.39 19.49
N SER A 1050 -13.66 -13.67 20.59
CA SER A 1050 -13.20 -14.07 21.93
C SER A 1050 -13.89 -15.36 22.42
N PRO A 1051 -13.26 -16.17 23.29
CA PRO A 1051 -13.95 -17.28 23.94
C PRO A 1051 -15.22 -16.83 24.64
N GLU A 1052 -15.15 -15.70 25.36
CA GLU A 1052 -16.21 -15.16 26.21
C GLU A 1052 -17.44 -14.70 25.40
N ASP A 1053 -17.24 -13.98 24.30
CA ASP A 1053 -18.33 -13.53 23.41
C ASP A 1053 -19.01 -14.70 22.70
N VAL A 1054 -18.23 -15.72 22.29
CA VAL A 1054 -18.77 -16.93 21.66
C VAL A 1054 -19.58 -17.73 22.66
N ASP A 1055 -19.11 -17.84 23.90
CA ASP A 1055 -19.84 -18.51 24.99
C ASP A 1055 -21.10 -17.73 25.40
N ALA A 1056 -21.07 -16.39 25.37
CA ALA A 1056 -22.25 -15.55 25.60
C ALA A 1056 -23.27 -15.68 24.45
N ALA A 1057 -22.82 -15.61 23.20
CA ALA A 1057 -23.64 -15.75 22.01
C ALA A 1057 -24.30 -17.15 21.94
N ASN A 1058 -23.57 -18.21 22.27
CA ASN A 1058 -24.12 -19.58 22.32
C ASN A 1058 -25.04 -19.83 23.53
N LYS A 1059 -25.08 -18.94 24.53
CA LYS A 1059 -26.08 -18.96 25.62
C LYS A 1059 -27.37 -18.24 25.20
N ASP A 1060 -27.24 -17.05 24.60
CA ASP A 1060 -28.38 -16.29 24.06
C ASP A 1060 -29.07 -17.03 22.91
N ARG A 1061 -28.30 -17.47 21.91
CA ARG A 1061 -28.77 -18.31 20.80
C ARG A 1061 -28.16 -19.70 20.96
N SER A 1062 -28.87 -20.53 21.72
CA SER A 1062 -28.47 -21.90 22.08
C SER A 1062 -27.88 -22.69 20.91
N ASN A 1063 -26.57 -22.94 20.97
CA ASN A 1063 -25.77 -23.67 19.95
C ASN A 1063 -25.77 -23.05 18.53
N TYR A 1064 -25.88 -21.72 18.40
CA TYR A 1064 -25.85 -21.05 17.10
C TYR A 1064 -24.53 -21.21 16.33
N PHE A 1065 -23.39 -21.26 17.01
CA PHE A 1065 -22.06 -21.40 16.43
C PHE A 1065 -21.39 -22.72 16.83
N ASN A 1066 -20.88 -23.47 15.84
CA ASN A 1066 -19.92 -24.53 16.09
C ASN A 1066 -18.57 -23.92 16.48
N VAL A 1067 -18.08 -24.22 17.68
CA VAL A 1067 -16.85 -23.62 18.21
C VAL A 1067 -15.61 -24.32 17.66
N LYS A 1068 -14.77 -23.60 16.93
CA LYS A 1068 -13.47 -24.07 16.43
C LYS A 1068 -12.34 -23.27 17.09
N ARG A 1069 -11.35 -23.95 17.66
CA ARG A 1069 -10.12 -23.30 18.16
C ARG A 1069 -9.10 -23.29 17.03
N ALA A 1070 -8.42 -22.16 16.83
CA ALA A 1070 -7.39 -21.99 15.79
C ALA A 1070 -6.03 -21.51 16.34
N LEU A 1071 -6.01 -21.08 17.62
CA LEU A 1071 -4.85 -20.66 18.41
C LEU A 1071 -4.98 -21.23 19.84
#